data_AF-A0A9E4JB23-F1
#
_entry.id   AF-A0A9E4JB23-F1
#
_cell.length_a   1.000
_cell.length_b   1.000
_cell.length_c   1.000
_cell.angle_alpha   90.00
_cell.angle_beta   90.00
_cell.angle_gamma   90.00
#
_symmetry.space_group_name_H-M   'P 1'
#
loop_
_entity.id
_entity.type
_entity.pdbx_description
1 polymer ?
#
loop_
_entity_poly.entity_id
_entity_poly.type
_entity_poly.pdbx_seq_one_letter_code
_entity_poly.pdbx_strand_id
1 'polypeptide(L)'
;MGLVAWSVVSCGQQPVVVPSRTLDRPTDMAFVCLQATPAGAASLVTARPANACPTAPQQGDARSQFFAPRTTAAVGLITNSARGELGAVDFDRKRVVDLDEAVPGFTMLPVGQLPESVAVSSDGCKALTANRGSCDLSVVDNTRLLANLFDEGEPSTGRGPVVNDVSVITDSGPLRARPGTVAFVPEPTAALSGAVNACQIAGSLALGQDDVRPWQAVVTFPTCGLVALVDVPTGRLVDSVYVRPDGVVPAGTNPECPAECGGPVASGPDASPGTDAALDGDAAFGGEATPGRVRVEALSFLPYLAPTDGRAAQRLYVGGRNADLLVPLEVEDGRRLVAPRPPLLLAEGAGGVLRVRPSVDPFQPPETPWVGDLGRFVYVVTGDGTVRVVDVSAALAGTGRETECDANVDTAVWAQNPTLPKGCALVALGLPRVIGARGPGLASPPLAAGVDLPRPAAVDVAFFAASPGVPESEVGRGLNGAFALVMLSNGDLVVVNVDSGQLVSLDPAVPPTKPPAHSIRNGLNFVTLERGGGRPRVQGQPTYGLSTNDLPFATRPQLSRTLVPRIETFPGVEDPYCSPLAALGTPVDIAACFPRPNETVGQSWAIIWEGTLPGTRRVTGRFLPPPAASPAAVGLWDDAGATFCAAGVEGDDRLQLIGCEVDTDCGSAEVYRCVPSVAGASGLCARREMAAAVEANCQSFLLSRRRYLVLEARPQQLVLGLALDELPRPSLLADPTVPGGARPGPCASDADCRPPGAPEGYVCTAATPGSGPRCLMPCSDSPCRPGFVCETVEGGARFCAEAPAFVDPICLAESSVYRVQAGQSFLVQGSFSPRIETSVETAGVCQAKLTRDSRAVNRIPFAAAACSTPPGPTWQALRQAPNAMNGWPNPCLYVGTNADAAQVGDDPAALHVKALFENADARFILTNLEQPFGDGANVAFTVRGGFSPDAVIVGSTFPEIAVPTRLLRGPGLVPAARNDTGTAVYPYVYMVDSGRVGSNQRGQILRIDTRRAGFDTARSSNSFEVQ
;
A
#
# COMPACT_ATOMS: atom_id res chain seq x y z
N MET A 1 59.71 55.76 -32.65
CA MET A 1 60.19 55.18 -31.39
C MET A 1 59.00 54.52 -30.72
N GLY A 2 59.07 53.20 -30.53
CA GLY A 2 57.95 52.38 -30.10
C GLY A 2 57.66 52.49 -28.61
N LEU A 3 56.37 52.41 -28.27
CA LEU A 3 55.88 52.20 -26.91
C LEU A 3 54.99 50.96 -26.92
N VAL A 4 55.47 49.97 -26.18
CA VAL A 4 54.94 48.63 -25.99
C VAL A 4 53.64 48.72 -25.18
N ALA A 5 52.56 48.15 -25.71
CA ALA A 5 51.33 47.91 -24.97
C ALA A 5 51.51 46.68 -24.08
N TRP A 6 51.43 46.87 -22.76
CA TRP A 6 51.35 45.78 -21.79
C TRP A 6 49.90 45.27 -21.72
N SER A 7 49.66 44.07 -22.24
CA SER A 7 48.45 43.31 -21.94
C SER A 7 48.61 42.63 -20.58
N VAL A 8 47.80 43.03 -19.61
CA VAL A 8 47.68 42.36 -18.31
C VAL A 8 46.97 41.03 -18.55
N VAL A 9 47.72 39.92 -18.44
CA VAL A 9 47.14 38.58 -18.36
C VAL A 9 46.57 38.42 -16.94
N SER A 10 45.26 38.54 -16.83
CA SER A 10 44.51 38.07 -15.66
C SER A 10 44.57 36.54 -15.65
N CYS A 11 45.25 35.96 -14.66
CA CYS A 11 45.07 34.55 -14.33
C CYS A 11 43.65 34.35 -13.82
N GLY A 12 42.77 33.78 -14.65
CA GLY A 12 41.53 33.21 -14.16
C GLY A 12 41.88 32.07 -13.20
N GLN A 13 41.59 32.25 -11.91
CA GLN A 13 41.56 31.13 -10.98
C GLN A 13 40.51 30.16 -11.49
N GLN A 14 40.92 28.98 -11.95
CA GLN A 14 40.00 27.86 -12.07
C GLN A 14 39.37 27.68 -10.70
N PRO A 15 38.02 27.67 -10.57
CA PRO A 15 37.40 27.40 -9.30
C PRO A 15 37.89 26.04 -8.84
N VAL A 16 38.49 25.98 -7.65
CA VAL A 16 38.81 24.72 -7.00
C VAL A 16 37.47 24.05 -6.74
N VAL A 17 37.11 23.09 -7.60
CA VAL A 17 35.97 22.21 -7.39
C VAL A 17 36.35 21.36 -6.19
N VAL A 18 35.90 21.77 -5.01
CA VAL A 18 36.01 20.95 -3.81
C VAL A 18 35.14 19.72 -4.06
N PRO A 19 35.69 18.49 -4.08
CA PRO A 19 34.90 17.29 -4.32
C PRO A 19 33.79 17.22 -3.27
N SER A 20 32.56 17.16 -3.73
CA SER A 20 31.39 17.06 -2.87
C SER A 20 31.39 15.70 -2.20
N ARG A 21 31.08 15.66 -0.90
CA ARG A 21 30.89 14.43 -0.10
C ARG A 21 29.57 13.73 -0.44
N THR A 22 29.16 13.77 -1.70
CA THR A 22 27.80 13.42 -2.13
C THR A 22 27.81 12.09 -2.86
N LEU A 23 26.80 11.27 -2.55
CA LEU A 23 26.44 10.14 -3.38
C LEU A 23 25.58 10.66 -4.54
N ASP A 24 25.86 10.20 -5.75
CA ASP A 24 25.12 10.59 -6.96
C ASP A 24 24.41 9.36 -7.54
N ARG A 25 23.12 9.22 -7.22
CA ARG A 25 22.29 8.07 -7.58
C ARG A 25 22.84 6.73 -7.03
N PRO A 26 22.89 6.56 -5.69
CA PRO A 26 23.20 5.27 -5.10
C PRO A 26 22.11 4.23 -5.38
N THR A 27 22.47 3.10 -5.98
CA THR A 27 21.50 2.06 -6.42
C THR A 27 21.53 0.82 -5.54
N ASP A 28 22.69 0.52 -4.96
CA ASP A 28 22.95 -0.70 -4.20
C ASP A 28 24.04 -0.51 -3.11
N MET A 29 23.96 -1.30 -2.04
CA MET A 29 24.93 -1.37 -0.94
C MET A 29 25.14 -2.81 -0.43
N ALA A 30 26.38 -3.13 -0.05
CA ALA A 30 26.76 -4.38 0.62
C ALA A 30 27.69 -4.11 1.82
N PHE A 31 27.76 -5.03 2.77
CA PHE A 31 28.60 -4.88 3.98
C PHE A 31 29.86 -5.74 3.91
N VAL A 32 30.96 -5.18 4.42
CA VAL A 32 32.24 -5.85 4.60
C VAL A 32 32.60 -5.79 6.08
N CYS A 33 33.08 -6.92 6.60
CA CYS A 33 33.66 -7.00 7.93
C CYS A 33 35.17 -7.20 7.86
N LEU A 34 35.93 -6.39 8.60
CA LEU A 34 37.39 -6.47 8.66
C LEU A 34 37.86 -6.66 10.10
N GLN A 35 38.99 -7.35 10.24
CA GLN A 35 39.72 -7.51 11.48
C GLN A 35 41.22 -7.26 11.26
N ALA A 36 41.79 -6.42 12.11
CA ALA A 36 43.23 -6.27 12.27
C ALA A 36 43.72 -7.24 13.36
N THR A 37 44.69 -8.08 13.00
CA THR A 37 45.38 -8.97 13.94
C THR A 37 46.82 -8.49 14.15
N PRO A 38 47.34 -8.48 15.40
CA PRO A 38 48.72 -8.03 15.64
C PRO A 38 49.75 -8.91 14.90
N ALA A 39 50.64 -8.29 14.12
CA ALA A 39 51.66 -8.96 13.34
C ALA A 39 53.03 -8.25 13.48
N GLY A 40 53.65 -8.37 14.66
CA GLY A 40 54.89 -7.66 14.95
C GLY A 40 54.63 -6.19 15.29
N ALA A 41 55.26 -5.26 14.56
CA ALA A 41 55.02 -3.82 14.70
C ALA A 41 53.77 -3.34 13.95
N ALA A 42 53.39 -4.03 12.86
CA ALA A 42 52.23 -3.70 12.03
C ALA A 42 51.01 -4.57 12.39
N SER A 43 49.83 -4.18 11.88
CA SER A 43 48.60 -4.96 12.01
C SER A 43 48.23 -5.62 10.68
N LEU A 44 48.10 -6.94 10.66
CA LEU A 44 47.63 -7.67 9.48
C LEU A 44 46.11 -7.55 9.36
N VAL A 45 45.63 -6.88 8.31
CA VAL A 45 44.20 -6.64 8.03
C VAL A 45 43.65 -7.74 7.14
N THR A 46 42.70 -8.51 7.68
CA THR A 46 41.97 -9.57 6.95
C THR A 46 40.47 -9.29 7.02
N ALA A 47 39.72 -9.72 6.01
CA ALA A 47 38.26 -9.73 6.09
C ALA A 47 37.75 -10.88 6.94
N ARG A 48 36.49 -10.78 7.35
CA ARG A 48 35.76 -11.79 8.11
C ARG A 48 34.36 -11.96 7.54
N PRO A 49 33.73 -13.12 7.79
CA PRO A 49 32.30 -13.29 7.60
C PRO A 49 31.50 -12.18 8.32
N ALA A 50 30.41 -11.71 7.72
CA ALA A 50 29.67 -10.53 8.18
C ALA A 50 29.18 -10.63 9.64
N ASN A 51 28.88 -11.84 10.11
CA ASN A 51 28.44 -12.10 11.49
C ASN A 51 29.55 -12.02 12.55
N ALA A 52 30.83 -11.96 12.14
CA ALA A 52 31.98 -11.83 13.04
C ALA A 52 32.27 -10.37 13.40
N CYS A 53 31.58 -9.41 12.78
CA CYS A 53 31.73 -7.99 13.12
C CYS A 53 31.16 -7.71 14.51
N PRO A 54 31.85 -6.89 15.34
CA PRO A 54 31.39 -6.62 16.69
C PRO A 54 29.99 -6.01 16.71
N THR A 55 29.27 -6.39 17.75
CA THR A 55 28.16 -5.61 18.30
C THR A 55 28.77 -4.36 18.96
N ALA A 56 28.07 -3.23 18.92
CA ALA A 56 28.57 -1.87 19.24
C ALA A 56 29.61 -1.78 20.38
N PRO A 57 30.56 -0.81 20.34
CA PRO A 57 31.57 -0.65 21.37
C PRO A 57 30.95 -0.57 22.77
N GLN A 58 31.47 -1.40 23.68
CA GLN A 58 31.16 -1.38 25.11
C GLN A 58 31.26 0.06 25.64
N GLN A 59 30.30 0.44 26.50
CA GLN A 59 30.12 1.78 27.07
C GLN A 59 31.45 2.49 27.38
N GLY A 60 31.82 3.44 26.51
CA GLY A 60 32.95 4.34 26.69
C GLY A 60 32.64 5.66 26.00
N ASP A 61 33.18 6.75 26.52
CA ASP A 61 32.92 8.11 26.04
C ASP A 61 33.23 8.20 24.53
N ALA A 62 32.24 8.54 23.71
CA ALA A 62 32.34 8.46 22.24
C ALA A 62 33.50 9.30 21.66
N ARG A 63 34.00 10.30 22.39
CA ARG A 63 35.13 11.15 22.00
C ARG A 63 36.50 10.48 22.16
N SER A 64 36.68 9.52 23.07
CA SER A 64 37.96 8.81 23.25
C SER A 64 38.14 7.62 22.30
N GLN A 65 37.06 7.16 21.66
CA GLN A 65 37.07 6.02 20.72
C GLN A 65 37.46 6.41 19.28
N PHE A 66 37.37 7.69 18.90
CA PHE A 66 37.77 8.14 17.55
C PHE A 66 39.26 7.97 17.26
N PHE A 67 40.10 8.05 18.31
CA PHE A 67 41.56 7.96 18.22
C PHE A 67 42.13 6.66 18.83
N ALA A 68 41.26 5.75 19.28
CA ALA A 68 41.72 4.45 19.79
C ALA A 68 42.07 3.52 18.62
N PRO A 69 43.15 2.73 18.72
CA PRO A 69 43.46 1.69 17.75
C PRO A 69 42.27 0.74 17.65
N ARG A 70 41.71 0.59 16.44
CA ARG A 70 40.61 -0.34 16.20
C ARG A 70 41.16 -1.70 15.79
N THR A 71 40.52 -2.76 16.25
CA THR A 71 40.84 -4.15 15.86
C THR A 71 39.86 -4.72 14.85
N THR A 72 38.72 -4.07 14.64
CA THR A 72 37.66 -4.49 13.71
C THR A 72 36.99 -3.28 13.07
N ALA A 73 36.39 -3.46 11.90
CA ALA A 73 35.62 -2.43 11.21
C ALA A 73 34.45 -3.01 10.42
N ALA A 74 33.26 -2.41 10.57
CA ALA A 74 32.10 -2.65 9.72
C ALA A 74 31.94 -1.54 8.67
N VAL A 75 32.09 -1.89 7.40
CA VAL A 75 32.10 -0.92 6.28
C VAL A 75 31.01 -1.27 5.27
N GLY A 76 30.26 -0.26 4.80
CA GLY A 76 29.34 -0.37 3.68
C GLY A 76 30.01 0.04 2.38
N LEU A 77 29.92 -0.80 1.35
CA LEU A 77 30.31 -0.47 -0.02
C LEU A 77 29.05 -0.07 -0.80
N ILE A 78 29.04 1.12 -1.38
CA ILE A 78 27.87 1.75 -2.00
C ILE A 78 28.19 2.05 -3.46
N THR A 79 27.37 1.53 -4.36
CA THR A 79 27.46 1.85 -5.80
C THR A 79 27.08 3.31 -6.03
N ASN A 80 27.91 4.05 -6.77
CA ASN A 80 27.66 5.44 -7.15
C ASN A 80 27.44 5.49 -8.67
N SER A 81 26.23 5.10 -9.09
CA SER A 81 25.96 4.73 -10.48
C SER A 81 26.21 5.87 -11.47
N ALA A 82 25.91 7.12 -11.11
CA ALA A 82 26.10 8.28 -11.99
C ALA A 82 27.57 8.61 -12.25
N ARG A 83 28.48 8.23 -11.32
CA ARG A 83 29.91 8.53 -11.41
C ARG A 83 30.77 7.34 -11.83
N GLY A 84 30.22 6.12 -11.84
CA GLY A 84 30.99 4.92 -12.15
C GLY A 84 31.96 4.51 -11.04
N GLU A 85 31.62 4.85 -9.80
CA GLU A 85 32.47 4.70 -8.63
C GLU A 85 31.81 3.82 -7.56
N LEU A 86 32.60 3.30 -6.63
CA LEU A 86 32.19 2.59 -5.43
C LEU A 86 32.65 3.39 -4.20
N GLY A 87 31.69 3.91 -3.44
CA GLY A 87 31.93 4.58 -2.18
C GLY A 87 32.06 3.60 -1.02
N ALA A 88 32.77 4.00 0.03
CA ALA A 88 32.87 3.25 1.28
C ALA A 88 32.39 4.11 2.47
N VAL A 89 31.59 3.53 3.36
CA VAL A 89 31.09 4.18 4.58
C VAL A 89 31.47 3.35 5.79
N ASP A 90 32.22 3.97 6.70
CA ASP A 90 32.61 3.41 7.99
C ASP A 90 31.46 3.61 8.98
N PHE A 91 30.73 2.54 9.30
CA PHE A 91 29.55 2.62 10.16
C PHE A 91 29.89 2.75 11.65
N ASP A 92 31.07 2.27 12.04
CA ASP A 92 31.56 2.37 13.43
C ASP A 92 31.91 3.82 13.75
N ARG A 93 32.67 4.46 12.85
CA ARG A 93 33.09 5.86 12.97
C ARG A 93 32.11 6.85 12.36
N LYS A 94 31.03 6.37 11.72
CA LYS A 94 29.95 7.19 11.18
C LYS A 94 30.46 8.23 10.17
N ARG A 95 31.18 7.80 9.12
CA ARG A 95 31.71 8.70 8.09
C ARG A 95 31.85 8.01 6.73
N VAL A 96 31.77 8.77 5.64
CA VAL A 96 32.33 8.32 4.35
C VAL A 96 33.84 8.13 4.54
N VAL A 97 34.38 7.08 3.92
CA VAL A 97 35.82 6.82 3.85
C VAL A 97 36.35 7.51 2.60
N ASP A 98 37.39 8.32 2.78
CA ASP A 98 38.21 8.79 1.66
C ASP A 98 39.17 7.66 1.27
N LEU A 99 39.00 7.13 0.05
CA LEU A 99 39.71 5.93 -0.38
C LEU A 99 41.11 6.22 -0.94
N ASP A 100 41.41 7.49 -1.25
CA ASP A 100 42.70 7.99 -1.68
C ASP A 100 42.96 9.39 -1.09
N GLU A 101 43.51 9.42 0.12
CA GLU A 101 43.86 10.65 0.84
C GLU A 101 44.96 11.48 0.14
N ALA A 102 45.66 10.93 -0.86
CA ALA A 102 46.69 11.65 -1.60
C ALA A 102 46.09 12.62 -2.64
N VAL A 103 44.82 12.43 -2.99
CA VAL A 103 44.08 13.30 -3.91
C VAL A 103 43.23 14.27 -3.08
N PRO A 104 43.35 15.60 -3.27
CA PRO A 104 42.55 16.56 -2.50
C PRO A 104 41.05 16.37 -2.69
N GLY A 105 40.35 16.04 -1.59
CA GLY A 105 38.90 15.93 -1.50
C GLY A 105 38.43 14.52 -1.18
N PHE A 106 37.12 14.25 -1.23
CA PHE A 106 36.60 12.91 -0.98
C PHE A 106 36.64 12.07 -2.26
N THR A 107 37.45 11.02 -2.24
CA THR A 107 37.58 10.10 -3.35
C THR A 107 36.85 8.79 -3.10
N MET A 108 36.27 8.27 -4.18
CA MET A 108 35.66 6.95 -4.23
C MET A 108 36.46 6.07 -5.19
N LEU A 109 36.20 4.76 -5.19
CA LEU A 109 36.93 3.81 -6.00
C LEU A 109 36.34 3.72 -7.41
N PRO A 110 37.07 4.05 -8.49
CA PRO A 110 36.59 3.80 -9.85
C PRO A 110 36.41 2.29 -10.08
N VAL A 111 35.27 1.90 -10.65
CA VAL A 111 34.99 0.50 -10.98
C VAL A 111 34.67 0.35 -12.47
N GLY A 112 33.50 0.81 -12.91
CA GLY A 112 33.06 0.73 -14.30
C GLY A 112 31.86 1.63 -14.55
N GLN A 113 31.31 1.64 -15.76
CA GLN A 113 30.21 2.54 -16.11
C GLN A 113 28.87 2.00 -15.60
N LEU A 114 28.09 2.87 -14.94
CA LEU A 114 26.78 2.55 -14.37
C LEU A 114 26.80 1.27 -13.50
N PRO A 115 27.54 1.24 -12.38
CA PRO A 115 27.48 0.14 -11.42
C PRO A 115 26.09 0.11 -10.78
N GLU A 116 25.34 -0.95 -11.04
CA GLU A 116 23.94 -1.08 -10.59
C GLU A 116 23.78 -2.04 -9.41
N SER A 117 24.70 -3.00 -9.26
CA SER A 117 24.66 -4.01 -8.18
C SER A 117 26.05 -4.24 -7.58
N VAL A 118 26.10 -4.50 -6.27
CA VAL A 118 27.30 -4.89 -5.54
C VAL A 118 27.03 -6.08 -4.61
N ALA A 119 27.96 -7.03 -4.59
CA ALA A 119 27.94 -8.19 -3.70
C ALA A 119 29.30 -8.37 -3.00
N VAL A 120 29.29 -9.01 -1.83
CA VAL A 120 30.49 -9.35 -1.05
C VAL A 120 30.52 -10.87 -0.85
N SER A 121 31.71 -11.46 -0.93
CA SER A 121 31.92 -12.91 -0.74
C SER A 121 31.62 -13.34 0.71
N SER A 122 31.29 -14.62 0.93
CA SER A 122 30.98 -15.16 2.28
C SER A 122 32.10 -14.92 3.30
N ASP A 123 33.35 -14.92 2.85
CA ASP A 123 34.55 -14.66 3.67
C ASP A 123 34.85 -13.16 3.88
N GLY A 124 34.14 -12.27 3.16
CA GLY A 124 34.33 -10.82 3.17
C GLY A 124 35.52 -10.32 2.35
N CYS A 125 36.31 -11.21 1.72
CA CYS A 125 37.60 -10.87 1.13
C CYS A 125 37.53 -10.18 -0.23
N LYS A 126 36.42 -10.36 -0.95
CA LYS A 126 36.21 -9.79 -2.29
C LYS A 126 34.83 -9.12 -2.36
N ALA A 127 34.76 -8.01 -3.08
CA ALA A 127 33.50 -7.47 -3.54
C ALA A 127 33.44 -7.52 -5.08
N LEU A 128 32.24 -7.64 -5.62
CA LEU A 128 31.97 -7.72 -7.04
C LEU A 128 30.91 -6.68 -7.40
N THR A 129 31.20 -5.87 -8.41
CA THR A 129 30.26 -4.89 -8.96
C THR A 129 29.83 -5.30 -10.36
N ALA A 130 28.54 -5.09 -10.66
CA ALA A 130 27.98 -5.31 -11.99
C ALA A 130 27.86 -3.97 -12.73
N ASN A 131 28.70 -3.76 -13.74
CA ASN A 131 28.77 -2.50 -14.45
C ASN A 131 27.93 -2.59 -15.73
N ARG A 132 26.70 -2.11 -15.63
CA ARG A 132 25.71 -2.26 -16.69
C ARG A 132 26.06 -1.45 -17.94
N GLY A 133 26.77 -0.33 -17.78
CA GLY A 133 27.17 0.58 -18.85
C GLY A 133 28.37 0.06 -19.66
N SER A 134 29.34 -0.59 -19.02
CA SER A 134 30.55 -1.13 -19.65
C SER A 134 30.46 -2.61 -20.06
N CYS A 135 29.39 -3.32 -19.65
CA CYS A 135 29.22 -4.77 -19.87
C CYS A 135 30.35 -5.63 -19.28
N ASP A 136 30.87 -5.22 -18.14
CA ASP A 136 31.90 -5.94 -17.39
C ASP A 136 31.55 -5.99 -15.89
N LEU A 137 32.40 -6.66 -15.14
CA LEU A 137 32.37 -6.72 -13.69
C LEU A 137 33.65 -6.10 -13.16
N SER A 138 33.63 -5.50 -11.96
CA SER A 138 34.87 -5.13 -11.27
C SER A 138 34.99 -5.88 -9.95
N VAL A 139 36.13 -6.54 -9.76
CA VAL A 139 36.47 -7.32 -8.56
C VAL A 139 37.35 -6.47 -7.66
N VAL A 140 36.90 -6.26 -6.43
CA VAL A 140 37.56 -5.42 -5.44
C VAL A 140 38.17 -6.28 -4.35
N ASP A 141 39.45 -6.05 -4.03
CA ASP A 141 40.11 -6.62 -2.86
C ASP A 141 39.83 -5.76 -1.62
N ASN A 142 38.94 -6.25 -0.76
CA ASN A 142 38.48 -5.50 0.41
C ASN A 142 39.59 -5.26 1.44
N THR A 143 40.57 -6.16 1.55
CA THR A 143 41.67 -6.00 2.49
C THR A 143 42.64 -4.91 2.04
N ARG A 144 42.91 -4.82 0.73
CA ARG A 144 43.74 -3.75 0.16
C ARG A 144 43.02 -2.41 0.15
N LEU A 145 41.74 -2.40 -0.20
CA LEU A 145 40.93 -1.19 -0.25
C LEU A 145 40.86 -0.47 1.11
N LEU A 146 40.72 -1.25 2.18
CA LEU A 146 40.35 -0.74 3.49
C LEU A 146 41.44 -0.96 4.55
N ALA A 147 42.68 -1.28 4.17
CA ALA A 147 43.79 -1.44 5.12
C ALA A 147 44.11 -0.14 5.88
N ASN A 148 44.03 1.01 5.19
CA ASN A 148 44.27 2.35 5.73
C ASN A 148 43.32 2.76 6.86
N LEU A 149 42.23 2.01 7.05
CA LEU A 149 41.31 2.17 8.15
C LEU A 149 41.95 1.84 9.51
N PHE A 150 43.02 1.06 9.52
CA PHE A 150 43.72 0.56 10.71
C PHE A 150 45.12 1.17 10.83
N ASP A 151 45.55 1.42 12.07
CA ASP A 151 46.88 1.98 12.33
C ASP A 151 47.97 0.97 11.92
N GLU A 152 48.86 1.38 11.02
CA GLU A 152 49.89 0.53 10.41
C GLU A 152 49.30 -0.78 9.82
N GLY A 153 48.12 -0.68 9.20
CA GLY A 153 47.41 -1.79 8.58
C GLY A 153 48.07 -2.27 7.29
N GLU A 154 48.48 -3.53 7.25
CA GLU A 154 48.97 -4.21 6.05
C GLU A 154 47.93 -5.22 5.54
N PRO A 155 47.56 -5.21 4.25
CA PRO A 155 46.54 -6.11 3.71
C PRO A 155 47.03 -7.56 3.72
N SER A 156 46.20 -8.48 4.18
CA SER A 156 46.58 -9.89 4.28
C SER A 156 46.75 -10.61 2.94
N THR A 157 46.24 -10.01 1.85
CA THR A 157 46.47 -10.45 0.46
C THR A 157 47.74 -9.84 -0.16
N GLY A 158 48.54 -9.11 0.63
CA GLY A 158 49.77 -8.45 0.19
C GLY A 158 49.53 -7.31 -0.80
N ARG A 159 50.60 -6.84 -1.44
CA ARG A 159 50.55 -5.75 -2.42
C ARG A 159 49.94 -6.20 -3.75
N GLY A 160 49.22 -5.31 -4.41
CA GLY A 160 48.67 -5.51 -5.75
C GLY A 160 47.54 -4.53 -6.05
N PRO A 161 46.86 -4.65 -7.20
CA PRO A 161 45.73 -3.80 -7.54
C PRO A 161 44.58 -3.99 -6.53
N VAL A 162 43.88 -2.89 -6.25
CA VAL A 162 42.67 -2.88 -5.40
C VAL A 162 41.46 -3.33 -6.21
N VAL A 163 41.38 -2.94 -7.49
CA VAL A 163 40.31 -3.28 -8.43
C VAL A 163 40.89 -3.98 -9.64
N ASN A 164 40.20 -5.01 -10.12
CA ASN A 164 40.46 -5.62 -11.42
C ASN A 164 39.15 -5.68 -12.21
N ASP A 165 39.18 -5.20 -13.45
CA ASP A 165 38.07 -5.32 -14.38
C ASP A 165 38.07 -6.72 -15.01
N VAL A 166 36.89 -7.33 -15.02
CA VAL A 166 36.65 -8.71 -15.42
C VAL A 166 35.53 -8.73 -16.44
N SER A 167 35.89 -8.96 -17.70
CA SER A 167 34.91 -9.31 -18.73
C SER A 167 34.47 -10.76 -18.52
N VAL A 168 33.17 -11.04 -18.71
CA VAL A 168 32.69 -12.43 -18.70
C VAL A 168 33.06 -13.09 -20.01
N ILE A 169 33.82 -14.19 -19.95
CA ILE A 169 34.40 -14.88 -21.12
C ILE A 169 33.70 -16.22 -21.31
N THR A 170 33.12 -16.42 -22.49
CA THR A 170 32.60 -17.70 -22.99
C THR A 170 33.69 -18.44 -23.78
N ASP A 171 33.43 -19.70 -24.13
CA ASP A 171 34.34 -20.46 -25.02
C ASP A 171 34.50 -19.82 -26.41
N SER A 172 33.53 -19.00 -26.85
CA SER A 172 33.59 -18.29 -28.14
C SER A 172 34.10 -16.85 -28.07
N GLY A 173 34.35 -16.33 -26.87
CA GLY A 173 34.82 -14.96 -26.67
C GLY A 173 34.07 -14.20 -25.55
N PRO A 174 34.31 -12.89 -25.40
CA PRO A 174 33.68 -12.10 -24.35
C PRO A 174 32.18 -11.94 -24.57
N LEU A 175 31.40 -12.17 -23.51
CA LEU A 175 29.97 -11.93 -23.48
C LEU A 175 29.70 -10.42 -23.36
N ARG A 176 29.24 -9.80 -24.45
CA ARG A 176 28.99 -8.34 -24.52
C ARG A 176 27.56 -7.95 -24.14
N ALA A 177 26.90 -8.77 -23.33
CA ALA A 177 25.56 -8.48 -22.81
C ALA A 177 25.68 -7.71 -21.49
N ARG A 178 24.70 -6.86 -21.19
CA ARG A 178 24.70 -6.05 -19.98
C ARG A 178 24.44 -6.93 -18.75
N PRO A 179 25.33 -6.95 -17.75
CA PRO A 179 25.06 -7.66 -16.51
C PRO A 179 23.96 -6.94 -15.71
N GLY A 180 23.16 -7.72 -15.00
CA GLY A 180 22.11 -7.29 -14.09
C GLY A 180 22.56 -7.44 -12.63
N THR A 181 21.89 -8.32 -11.89
CA THR A 181 22.22 -8.56 -10.48
C THR A 181 23.34 -9.58 -10.36
N VAL A 182 24.21 -9.38 -9.37
CA VAL A 182 25.31 -10.29 -9.03
C VAL A 182 25.18 -10.77 -7.58
N ALA A 183 25.54 -12.03 -7.33
CA ALA A 183 25.74 -12.54 -5.98
C ALA A 183 26.82 -13.63 -5.97
N PHE A 184 27.70 -13.60 -4.98
CA PHE A 184 28.60 -14.72 -4.73
C PHE A 184 27.81 -15.96 -4.34
N VAL A 185 28.26 -17.13 -4.80
CA VAL A 185 27.75 -18.42 -4.33
C VAL A 185 28.09 -18.53 -2.84
N PRO A 186 27.11 -18.74 -1.93
CA PRO A 186 27.39 -18.85 -0.51
C PRO A 186 28.25 -20.07 -0.18
N GLU A 187 29.21 -19.88 0.71
CA GLU A 187 30.14 -20.92 1.14
C GLU A 187 30.18 -21.09 2.67
N PRO A 188 30.61 -22.26 3.18
CA PRO A 188 30.78 -22.48 4.61
C PRO A 188 31.82 -21.53 5.21
N THR A 189 31.45 -20.77 6.23
CA THR A 189 32.35 -19.80 6.89
C THR A 189 32.85 -20.26 8.26
N ALA A 190 32.41 -21.43 8.75
CA ALA A 190 32.74 -21.93 10.09
C ALA A 190 34.25 -22.02 10.35
N ALA A 191 35.02 -22.52 9.38
CA ALA A 191 36.48 -22.63 9.46
C ALA A 191 37.21 -21.28 9.52
N LEU A 192 36.56 -20.17 9.13
CA LEU A 192 37.15 -18.83 9.11
C LEU A 192 37.02 -18.08 10.44
N SER A 193 36.19 -18.56 11.36
CA SER A 193 35.90 -17.89 12.63
C SER A 193 37.10 -17.78 13.59
N GLY A 194 38.19 -18.54 13.36
CA GLY A 194 39.41 -18.52 14.18
C GLY A 194 40.73 -18.37 13.40
N ALA A 195 40.69 -18.23 12.07
CA ALA A 195 41.91 -18.14 11.25
C ALA A 195 42.66 -16.81 11.49
N VAL A 196 43.99 -16.81 11.59
CA VAL A 196 44.76 -15.54 11.72
C VAL A 196 44.71 -14.73 10.42
N ASN A 197 44.76 -15.41 9.27
CA ASN A 197 44.51 -14.84 7.96
C ASN A 197 43.36 -15.60 7.29
N ALA A 198 42.22 -14.94 7.07
CA ALA A 198 41.07 -15.53 6.40
C ALA A 198 41.09 -15.27 4.88
N CYS A 199 41.78 -14.22 4.42
CA CYS A 199 41.86 -13.89 3.01
C CYS A 199 43.16 -14.40 2.36
N GLN A 200 43.02 -15.33 1.43
CA GLN A 200 44.11 -15.79 0.57
C GLN A 200 43.93 -15.27 -0.86
N ILE A 201 45.00 -15.25 -1.65
CA ILE A 201 44.96 -14.75 -3.05
C ILE A 201 44.29 -15.78 -3.98
N ALA A 202 44.37 -17.07 -3.65
CA ALA A 202 44.01 -18.18 -4.54
C ALA A 202 42.53 -18.61 -4.49
N GLY A 203 41.72 -18.12 -3.53
CA GLY A 203 40.29 -18.47 -3.43
C GLY A 203 39.74 -18.46 -2.01
N SER A 204 38.49 -18.90 -1.88
CA SER A 204 37.74 -19.03 -0.63
C SER A 204 37.95 -20.40 0.01
N LEU A 205 38.28 -20.39 1.31
CA LEU A 205 38.53 -21.57 2.17
C LEU A 205 39.49 -22.65 1.66
N ALA A 206 40.62 -22.81 2.35
CA ALA A 206 41.35 -24.08 2.39
C ALA A 206 40.70 -25.00 3.46
N LEU A 207 39.78 -25.89 3.07
CA LEU A 207 39.26 -26.98 3.92
C LEU A 207 40.28 -28.15 4.01
N GLY A 208 41.55 -27.83 4.25
CA GLY A 208 42.68 -28.74 4.12
C GLY A 208 43.71 -28.23 3.12
N GLN A 209 44.94 -28.79 3.15
CA GLN A 209 46.10 -28.29 2.39
C GLN A 209 45.97 -28.35 0.85
N ASP A 210 44.95 -29.01 0.29
CA ASP A 210 44.87 -29.34 -1.15
C ASP A 210 43.54 -28.97 -1.87
N ASP A 211 42.57 -28.29 -1.24
CA ASP A 211 41.26 -28.02 -1.87
C ASP A 211 40.86 -26.54 -1.75
N VAL A 212 41.45 -25.70 -2.61
CA VAL A 212 41.11 -24.27 -2.75
C VAL A 212 40.01 -24.12 -3.79
N ARG A 213 38.83 -23.65 -3.37
CA ARG A 213 37.75 -23.32 -4.31
C ARG A 213 37.89 -21.87 -4.77
N PRO A 214 37.81 -21.59 -6.09
CA PRO A 214 37.81 -20.21 -6.54
C PRO A 214 36.48 -19.55 -6.16
N TRP A 215 36.51 -18.23 -5.93
CA TRP A 215 35.26 -17.50 -5.73
C TRP A 215 34.40 -17.58 -6.98
N GLN A 216 33.16 -18.01 -6.80
CA GLN A 216 32.17 -18.08 -7.87
C GLN A 216 31.03 -17.10 -7.61
N ALA A 217 30.48 -16.55 -8.68
CA ALA A 217 29.31 -15.68 -8.61
C ALA A 217 28.26 -16.08 -9.64
N VAL A 218 27.00 -15.89 -9.28
CA VAL A 218 25.89 -15.94 -10.22
C VAL A 218 25.60 -14.52 -10.71
N VAL A 219 25.55 -14.38 -12.03
CA VAL A 219 25.34 -13.12 -12.75
C VAL A 219 24.13 -13.27 -13.66
N THR A 220 23.21 -12.31 -13.63
CA THR A 220 22.08 -12.31 -14.59
C THR A 220 22.38 -11.43 -15.79
N PHE A 221 21.91 -11.83 -16.97
CA PHE A 221 21.93 -11.02 -18.19
C PHE A 221 20.48 -10.85 -18.68
N PRO A 222 19.82 -9.74 -18.32
CA PRO A 222 18.37 -9.63 -18.42
C PRO A 222 17.82 -9.71 -19.84
N THR A 223 18.55 -9.19 -20.83
CA THR A 223 18.05 -9.03 -22.22
C THR A 223 17.91 -10.34 -22.98
N CYS A 224 18.70 -11.36 -22.64
CA CYS A 224 18.58 -12.72 -23.16
C CYS A 224 17.94 -13.71 -22.16
N GLY A 225 17.64 -13.25 -20.95
CA GLY A 225 17.08 -14.08 -19.88
C GLY A 225 18.05 -15.13 -19.38
N LEU A 226 19.35 -14.82 -19.34
CA LEU A 226 20.40 -15.75 -18.99
C LEU A 226 20.80 -15.60 -17.51
N VAL A 227 21.04 -16.72 -16.85
CA VAL A 227 21.67 -16.82 -15.52
C VAL A 227 22.98 -17.58 -15.71
N ALA A 228 24.08 -16.98 -15.28
CA ALA A 228 25.44 -17.45 -15.54
C ALA A 228 26.18 -17.67 -14.22
N LEU A 229 26.83 -18.83 -14.09
CA LEU A 229 27.80 -19.11 -13.04
C LEU A 229 29.19 -18.74 -13.57
N VAL A 230 29.87 -17.81 -12.91
CA VAL A 230 31.13 -17.22 -13.34
C VAL A 230 32.22 -17.48 -12.31
N ASP A 231 33.37 -17.94 -12.78
CA ASP A 231 34.62 -17.96 -12.02
C ASP A 231 35.16 -16.53 -11.92
N VAL A 232 35.09 -15.95 -10.73
CA VAL A 232 35.34 -14.50 -10.53
C VAL A 232 36.80 -14.11 -10.83
N PRO A 233 37.84 -14.87 -10.42
CA PRO A 233 39.21 -14.50 -10.72
C PRO A 233 39.55 -14.47 -12.22
N THR A 234 39.00 -15.40 -13.01
CA THR A 234 39.32 -15.49 -14.45
C THR A 234 38.28 -14.85 -15.36
N GLY A 235 37.09 -14.55 -14.85
CA GLY A 235 35.94 -14.11 -15.63
C GLY A 235 35.33 -15.20 -16.51
N ARG A 236 35.81 -16.45 -16.42
CA ARG A 236 35.31 -17.53 -17.26
C ARG A 236 33.92 -17.98 -16.84
N LEU A 237 33.06 -18.16 -17.84
CA LEU A 237 31.76 -18.77 -17.66
C LEU A 237 31.92 -20.26 -17.36
N VAL A 238 31.43 -20.70 -16.19
CA VAL A 238 31.48 -22.10 -15.76
C VAL A 238 30.28 -22.88 -16.31
N ASP A 239 29.08 -22.33 -16.15
CA ASP A 239 27.84 -22.88 -16.70
C ASP A 239 26.79 -21.77 -16.81
N SER A 240 25.73 -21.99 -17.59
CA SER A 240 24.65 -21.03 -17.70
C SER A 240 23.33 -21.66 -18.13
N VAL A 241 22.23 -20.98 -17.82
CA VAL A 241 20.87 -21.40 -18.16
C VAL A 241 20.04 -20.22 -18.64
N TYR A 242 19.15 -20.45 -19.60
CA TYR A 242 18.11 -19.51 -19.98
C TYR A 242 16.85 -19.75 -19.16
N VAL A 243 16.29 -18.67 -18.64
CA VAL A 243 14.94 -18.65 -18.09
C VAL A 243 13.96 -18.32 -19.22
N ARG A 244 12.91 -19.13 -19.32
CA ARG A 244 11.82 -19.01 -20.28
C ARG A 244 10.47 -19.16 -19.56
N PRO A 245 9.35 -18.76 -20.16
CA PRO A 245 8.03 -18.89 -19.53
C PRO A 245 7.65 -20.35 -19.24
N ASP A 246 8.16 -21.29 -20.03
CA ASP A 246 7.90 -22.74 -19.96
C ASP A 246 8.91 -23.51 -19.11
N GLY A 247 9.98 -22.87 -18.64
CA GLY A 247 10.99 -23.52 -17.80
C GLY A 247 12.39 -22.95 -17.95
N VAL A 248 13.37 -23.79 -17.63
CA VAL A 248 14.80 -23.47 -17.70
C VAL A 248 15.43 -24.32 -18.77
N VAL A 249 16.17 -23.69 -19.68
CA VAL A 249 16.89 -24.34 -20.77
C VAL A 249 18.39 -24.22 -20.52
N PRO A 250 19.16 -25.32 -20.45
CA PRO A 250 20.61 -25.25 -20.34
C PRO A 250 21.25 -24.49 -21.50
N ALA A 251 22.22 -23.62 -21.19
CA ALA A 251 22.96 -22.81 -22.17
C ALA A 251 24.47 -23.08 -22.13
N GLY A 252 24.98 -23.78 -21.10
CA GLY A 252 26.37 -24.22 -21.01
C GLY A 252 27.36 -23.06 -20.92
N THR A 253 28.55 -23.24 -21.48
CA THR A 253 29.66 -22.27 -21.46
C THR A 253 29.65 -21.31 -22.65
N ASN A 254 28.70 -21.44 -23.58
CA ASN A 254 28.63 -20.62 -24.79
C ASN A 254 27.21 -20.12 -25.12
N PRO A 255 26.62 -19.27 -24.27
CA PRO A 255 25.30 -18.69 -24.51
C PRO A 255 25.31 -17.62 -25.61
N GLU A 256 24.22 -17.55 -26.36
CA GLU A 256 23.92 -16.54 -27.37
C GLU A 256 23.11 -15.38 -26.77
N CYS A 257 23.79 -14.27 -26.49
CA CYS A 257 23.15 -13.02 -26.08
C CYS A 257 23.47 -11.89 -27.07
N PRO A 258 22.57 -10.90 -27.22
CA PRO A 258 22.85 -9.74 -28.06
C PRO A 258 24.06 -8.98 -27.53
N ALA A 259 24.89 -8.47 -28.44
CA ALA A 259 25.95 -7.53 -28.08
C ALA A 259 25.32 -6.16 -27.81
N GLU A 260 25.39 -5.73 -26.55
CA GLU A 260 24.81 -4.47 -26.06
C GLU A 260 25.87 -3.39 -25.82
N CYS A 261 27.15 -3.79 -25.76
CA CYS A 261 28.30 -2.90 -25.61
C CYS A 261 29.34 -3.14 -26.73
N GLY A 262 30.09 -2.08 -27.07
CA GLY A 262 31.27 -2.17 -27.94
C GLY A 262 31.00 -2.27 -29.46
N GLY A 263 29.85 -1.78 -29.96
CA GLY A 263 29.61 -1.57 -31.39
C GLY A 263 30.24 -0.25 -31.91
N PRO A 264 30.36 -0.04 -33.24
CA PRO A 264 30.83 1.23 -33.79
C PRO A 264 29.86 2.34 -33.38
N VAL A 265 30.38 3.33 -32.66
CA VAL A 265 29.66 4.56 -32.29
C VAL A 265 29.23 5.23 -33.59
N ALA A 266 27.93 5.31 -33.86
CA ALA A 266 27.43 6.21 -34.87
C ALA A 266 27.76 7.63 -34.40
N SER A 267 28.78 8.24 -35.01
CA SER A 267 29.16 9.63 -34.83
C SER A 267 28.02 10.53 -35.33
N GLY A 268 27.08 10.85 -34.45
CA GLY A 268 26.28 12.08 -34.53
C GLY A 268 27.01 13.17 -33.75
N PRO A 269 27.14 14.40 -34.28
CA PRO A 269 27.82 15.47 -33.57
C PRO A 269 26.95 15.99 -32.43
N ASP A 270 27.62 16.55 -31.42
CA ASP A 270 27.11 17.33 -30.29
C ASP A 270 26.67 16.56 -29.03
N ALA A 271 27.65 15.96 -28.34
CA ALA A 271 27.62 15.91 -26.88
C ALA A 271 28.32 17.15 -26.33
N SER A 272 27.56 18.22 -26.09
CA SER A 272 28.00 19.30 -25.20
C SER A 272 27.89 18.83 -23.74
N PRO A 273 28.88 19.15 -22.87
CA PRO A 273 28.75 18.93 -21.45
C PRO A 273 27.90 20.06 -20.86
N GLY A 274 26.63 19.77 -20.57
CA GLY A 274 25.77 20.68 -19.82
C GLY A 274 24.33 20.72 -20.34
N THR A 275 23.48 19.88 -19.76
CA THR A 275 22.09 20.18 -19.37
C THR A 275 21.56 18.98 -18.59
N ASP A 276 21.28 19.18 -17.30
CA ASP A 276 20.61 18.26 -16.38
C ASP A 276 19.11 18.08 -16.74
N ALA A 277 18.81 17.60 -17.93
CA ALA A 277 17.45 17.27 -18.34
C ALA A 277 17.42 15.88 -18.99
N ALA A 278 16.59 15.00 -18.43
CA ALA A 278 16.25 13.65 -18.88
C ALA A 278 17.27 12.53 -18.61
N LEU A 279 17.53 12.28 -17.33
CA LEU A 279 17.44 10.90 -16.80
C LEU A 279 16.55 10.95 -15.55
N ASP A 280 15.37 11.55 -15.70
CA ASP A 280 14.31 11.43 -14.72
C ASP A 280 13.95 9.95 -14.53
N GLY A 281 13.57 9.61 -13.30
CA GLY A 281 13.06 8.30 -12.93
C GLY A 281 12.03 7.79 -13.93
N ASP A 282 11.99 6.46 -14.07
CA ASP A 282 10.96 5.73 -14.83
C ASP A 282 10.88 5.96 -16.35
N ALA A 283 11.86 6.60 -16.99
CA ALA A 283 11.99 6.54 -18.44
C ALA A 283 12.47 5.16 -18.91
N ALA A 284 11.55 4.21 -18.94
CA ALA A 284 11.42 3.16 -19.94
C ALA A 284 12.74 2.54 -20.45
N PHE A 285 13.22 1.49 -19.77
CA PHE A 285 13.85 0.36 -20.48
C PHE A 285 12.79 -0.49 -21.21
N GLY A 286 11.77 0.18 -21.76
CA GLY A 286 10.80 -0.34 -22.70
C GLY A 286 11.42 -0.54 -24.07
N GLY A 287 12.55 -1.25 -24.12
CA GLY A 287 12.75 -2.11 -25.26
C GLY A 287 11.59 -3.10 -25.20
N GLU A 288 10.63 -2.95 -26.11
CA GLU A 288 9.47 -3.81 -26.31
C GLU A 288 9.89 -5.25 -25.95
N ALA A 289 9.21 -5.85 -24.97
CA ALA A 289 9.53 -7.21 -24.57
C ALA A 289 9.49 -8.05 -25.84
N THR A 290 10.64 -8.57 -26.28
CA THR A 290 10.64 -9.46 -27.45
C THR A 290 9.68 -10.58 -27.09
N PRO A 291 8.56 -10.75 -27.82
CA PRO A 291 7.51 -11.65 -27.38
C PRO A 291 8.09 -13.04 -27.08
N GLY A 292 7.87 -13.54 -25.86
CA GLY A 292 8.37 -14.84 -25.42
C GLY A 292 9.72 -14.87 -24.68
N ARG A 293 10.39 -13.73 -24.41
CA ARG A 293 11.60 -13.69 -23.56
C ARG A 293 11.34 -13.17 -22.15
N VAL A 294 11.84 -13.91 -21.16
CA VAL A 294 11.81 -13.51 -19.73
C VAL A 294 13.05 -12.69 -19.41
N ARG A 295 12.87 -11.49 -18.84
CA ARG A 295 13.96 -10.65 -18.34
C ARG A 295 14.29 -11.05 -16.92
N VAL A 296 15.53 -11.46 -16.68
CA VAL A 296 15.95 -11.97 -15.38
C VAL A 296 16.78 -10.93 -14.63
N GLU A 297 16.20 -10.31 -13.61
CA GLU A 297 16.87 -9.25 -12.83
C GLU A 297 16.84 -9.51 -11.32
N ALA A 298 15.87 -10.25 -10.80
CA ALA A 298 15.80 -10.57 -9.39
C ALA A 298 16.46 -11.92 -9.11
N LEU A 299 17.37 -11.97 -8.15
CA LEU A 299 17.94 -13.22 -7.66
C LEU A 299 18.23 -13.12 -6.16
N SER A 300 18.15 -14.26 -5.46
CA SER A 300 18.72 -14.41 -4.13
C SER A 300 19.01 -15.87 -3.81
N PHE A 301 20.12 -16.11 -3.12
CA PHE A 301 20.42 -17.41 -2.53
C PHE A 301 19.57 -17.68 -1.29
N LEU A 302 19.40 -18.94 -0.94
CA LEU A 302 19.06 -19.37 0.42
C LEU A 302 20.35 -19.58 1.22
N PRO A 303 20.27 -19.69 2.56
CA PRO A 303 21.44 -20.03 3.36
C PRO A 303 22.06 -21.35 2.91
N TYR A 304 23.39 -21.42 3.03
CA TYR A 304 24.12 -22.66 2.85
C TYR A 304 23.54 -23.74 3.78
N LEU A 305 23.14 -24.87 3.22
CA LEU A 305 22.78 -26.07 4.00
C LEU A 305 23.87 -27.11 3.81
N ALA A 306 24.37 -27.67 4.92
CA ALA A 306 25.33 -28.75 4.86
C ALA A 306 24.69 -29.96 4.14
N PRO A 307 25.36 -30.55 3.15
CA PRO A 307 24.78 -31.64 2.37
C PRO A 307 24.58 -32.88 3.25
N THR A 308 23.33 -33.36 3.35
CA THR A 308 23.00 -34.61 4.05
C THR A 308 23.38 -35.84 3.21
N ASP A 309 23.36 -35.69 1.88
CA ASP A 309 23.48 -36.79 0.92
C ASP A 309 24.83 -36.78 0.18
N GLY A 310 25.80 -36.01 0.67
CA GLY A 310 27.15 -35.90 0.08
C GLY A 310 27.25 -35.07 -1.22
N ARG A 311 26.14 -34.50 -1.73
CA ARG A 311 26.15 -33.54 -2.85
C ARG A 311 25.94 -32.12 -2.34
N ALA A 312 26.98 -31.29 -2.39
CA ALA A 312 26.89 -29.89 -2.00
C ALA A 312 26.15 -29.10 -3.09
N ALA A 313 24.93 -28.64 -2.81
CA ALA A 313 24.15 -27.81 -3.72
C ALA A 313 23.76 -26.50 -3.04
N GLN A 314 24.06 -25.35 -3.67
CA GLN A 314 23.55 -24.05 -3.23
C GLN A 314 22.26 -23.71 -3.95
N ARG A 315 21.21 -23.44 -3.16
CA ARG A 315 19.87 -23.13 -3.67
C ARG A 315 19.71 -21.63 -3.85
N LEU A 316 19.12 -21.23 -4.97
CA LEU A 316 18.74 -19.84 -5.22
C LEU A 316 17.38 -19.76 -5.93
N TYR A 317 16.77 -18.59 -5.86
CA TYR A 317 15.59 -18.25 -6.63
C TYR A 317 15.88 -17.10 -7.57
N VAL A 318 15.26 -17.18 -8.74
CA VAL A 318 15.40 -16.21 -9.82
C VAL A 318 14.01 -15.77 -10.28
N GLY A 319 13.79 -14.46 -10.37
CA GLY A 319 12.51 -13.87 -10.76
C GLY A 319 12.52 -13.26 -12.15
N GLY A 320 11.42 -13.41 -12.89
CA GLY A 320 11.20 -12.75 -14.18
C GLY A 320 10.63 -11.34 -14.03
N ARG A 321 11.34 -10.30 -14.44
CA ARG A 321 10.87 -8.90 -14.34
C ARG A 321 9.62 -8.60 -15.18
N ASN A 322 9.41 -9.34 -16.26
CA ASN A 322 8.26 -9.20 -17.17
C ASN A 322 7.40 -10.48 -17.23
N ALA A 323 7.54 -11.37 -16.26
CA ALA A 323 6.79 -12.62 -16.20
C ALA A 323 6.51 -13.01 -14.74
N ASP A 324 5.28 -13.45 -14.44
CA ASP A 324 4.83 -13.83 -13.10
C ASP A 324 5.37 -15.20 -12.67
N LEU A 325 6.71 -15.35 -12.68
CA LEU A 325 7.36 -16.60 -12.39
C LEU A 325 8.56 -16.43 -11.47
N LEU A 326 8.68 -17.39 -10.54
CA LEU A 326 9.81 -17.58 -9.64
C LEU A 326 10.43 -18.94 -9.94
N VAL A 327 11.71 -18.95 -10.33
CA VAL A 327 12.43 -20.16 -10.73
C VAL A 327 13.37 -20.60 -9.61
N PRO A 328 13.20 -21.82 -9.05
CA PRO A 328 14.23 -22.43 -8.22
C PRO A 328 15.40 -22.90 -9.09
N LEU A 329 16.62 -22.54 -8.71
CA LEU A 329 17.85 -23.05 -9.29
C LEU A 329 18.76 -23.61 -8.19
N GLU A 330 19.68 -24.49 -8.58
CA GLU A 330 20.72 -25.03 -7.74
C GLU A 330 22.07 -24.96 -8.44
N VAL A 331 23.10 -24.55 -7.68
CA VAL A 331 24.51 -24.70 -8.07
C VAL A 331 25.02 -26.00 -7.49
N GLU A 332 25.09 -27.05 -8.30
CA GLU A 332 25.58 -28.37 -7.91
C GLU A 332 27.11 -28.44 -8.03
N ASP A 333 27.77 -28.85 -6.94
CA ASP A 333 29.22 -29.08 -6.85
C ASP A 333 30.09 -27.88 -7.27
N GLY A 334 29.52 -26.67 -7.31
CA GLY A 334 30.19 -25.46 -7.82
C GLY A 334 30.48 -25.51 -9.32
N ARG A 335 29.78 -26.34 -10.10
CA ARG A 335 30.10 -26.55 -11.52
C ARG A 335 28.90 -26.52 -12.45
N ARG A 336 27.70 -26.75 -11.93
CA ARG A 336 26.51 -26.88 -12.78
C ARG A 336 25.36 -26.06 -12.22
N LEU A 337 24.68 -25.34 -13.09
CA LEU A 337 23.41 -24.67 -12.81
C LEU A 337 22.26 -25.56 -13.29
N VAL A 338 21.41 -25.99 -12.36
CA VAL A 338 20.24 -26.82 -12.67
C VAL A 338 18.97 -26.24 -12.08
N ALA A 339 17.84 -26.55 -12.70
CA ALA A 339 16.52 -26.31 -12.11
C ALA A 339 16.02 -27.62 -11.48
N PRO A 340 16.04 -27.77 -10.14
CA PRO A 340 15.63 -29.02 -9.49
C PRO A 340 14.11 -29.28 -9.64
N ARG A 341 13.34 -28.20 -9.90
CA ARG A 341 11.88 -28.20 -9.97
C ARG A 341 11.40 -27.23 -11.05
N PRO A 342 10.17 -27.39 -11.56
CA PRO A 342 9.56 -26.42 -12.46
C PRO A 342 9.38 -25.04 -11.79
N PRO A 343 9.32 -23.95 -12.57
CA PRO A 343 9.00 -22.62 -12.06
C PRO A 343 7.68 -22.58 -11.28
N LEU A 344 7.64 -21.78 -10.21
CA LEU A 344 6.42 -21.38 -9.53
C LEU A 344 5.80 -20.19 -10.26
N LEU A 345 4.60 -20.36 -10.80
CA LEU A 345 3.83 -19.26 -11.36
C LEU A 345 3.12 -18.52 -10.22
N LEU A 346 3.34 -17.21 -10.13
CA LEU A 346 2.69 -16.36 -9.15
C LEU A 346 1.25 -16.12 -9.59
N ALA A 347 0.32 -16.25 -8.63
CA ALA A 347 -1.09 -16.19 -8.91
C ALA A 347 -1.56 -14.76 -9.18
N GLU A 348 -2.69 -14.66 -9.90
CA GLU A 348 -3.49 -13.43 -10.04
C GLU A 348 -2.75 -12.22 -10.64
N GLY A 349 -1.84 -12.44 -11.59
CA GLY A 349 -1.27 -11.36 -12.39
C GLY A 349 -0.34 -10.46 -11.59
N ALA A 350 0.73 -11.04 -11.02
CA ALA A 350 1.65 -10.34 -10.13
C ALA A 350 2.40 -9.15 -10.78
N GLY A 351 2.44 -9.06 -12.11
CA GLY A 351 3.09 -7.97 -12.83
C GLY A 351 4.62 -8.10 -12.93
N GLY A 352 5.15 -9.32 -12.79
CA GLY A 352 6.57 -9.64 -12.79
C GLY A 352 7.20 -9.55 -11.41
N VAL A 353 8.41 -10.10 -11.30
CA VAL A 353 9.23 -10.13 -10.08
C VAL A 353 10.30 -9.04 -10.12
N LEU A 354 10.22 -8.10 -9.19
CA LEU A 354 11.16 -6.98 -9.05
C LEU A 354 12.33 -7.32 -8.11
N ARG A 355 12.05 -7.99 -6.98
CA ARG A 355 13.07 -8.42 -6.00
C ARG A 355 12.68 -9.76 -5.38
N VAL A 356 13.69 -10.51 -4.96
CA VAL A 356 13.52 -11.75 -4.19
C VAL A 356 14.34 -11.61 -2.90
N ARG A 357 13.70 -11.86 -1.76
CA ARG A 357 14.28 -11.71 -0.42
C ARG A 357 13.92 -12.92 0.46
N PRO A 358 14.85 -13.82 0.76
CA PRO A 358 14.62 -14.87 1.75
C PRO A 358 14.47 -14.24 3.13
N SER A 359 13.67 -14.86 4.00
CA SER A 359 13.44 -14.37 5.38
C SER A 359 14.63 -14.59 6.31
N VAL A 360 15.86 -14.55 5.79
CA VAL A 360 17.13 -14.80 6.47
C VAL A 360 18.27 -14.27 5.63
N ASP A 361 19.41 -14.01 6.25
CA ASP A 361 20.64 -13.67 5.52
C ASP A 361 21.23 -14.94 4.86
N PRO A 362 21.37 -14.99 3.52
CA PRO A 362 21.94 -16.15 2.81
C PRO A 362 23.40 -16.46 3.17
N PHE A 363 24.13 -15.47 3.69
CA PHE A 363 25.55 -15.60 4.04
C PHE A 363 25.75 -15.88 5.54
N GLN A 364 24.66 -16.09 6.28
CA GLN A 364 24.70 -16.49 7.68
C GLN A 364 25.23 -17.94 7.81
N PRO A 365 26.02 -18.28 8.85
CA PRO A 365 26.53 -19.64 9.00
C PRO A 365 25.38 -20.67 9.13
N PRO A 366 25.53 -21.88 8.54
CA PRO A 366 24.52 -22.94 8.59
C PRO A 366 24.14 -23.35 10.03
N GLU A 367 25.05 -23.14 10.98
CA GLU A 367 24.95 -23.62 12.36
C GLU A 367 24.16 -22.67 13.26
N THR A 368 23.89 -21.44 12.80
CA THR A 368 23.03 -20.53 13.56
C THR A 368 21.58 -20.98 13.44
N PRO A 369 20.92 -21.35 14.56
CA PRO A 369 19.54 -21.79 14.52
C PRO A 369 18.64 -20.68 13.96
N TRP A 370 17.67 -21.09 13.15
CA TRP A 370 16.57 -20.23 12.74
C TRP A 370 15.88 -19.64 13.97
N VAL A 371 15.66 -18.32 13.99
CA VAL A 371 14.80 -17.70 15.01
C VAL A 371 13.36 -17.85 14.53
N GLY A 372 12.62 -18.77 15.13
CA GLY A 372 11.23 -18.99 14.77
C GLY A 372 11.07 -19.47 13.32
N ASP A 373 10.12 -18.88 12.60
CA ASP A 373 9.87 -19.13 11.17
C ASP A 373 10.77 -18.31 10.21
N LEU A 374 11.82 -17.60 10.68
CA LEU A 374 12.82 -17.06 9.76
C LEU A 374 13.42 -18.21 8.94
N GLY A 375 13.64 -17.97 7.64
CA GLY A 375 14.09 -18.99 6.69
C GLY A 375 13.08 -19.82 5.97
N ARG A 376 11.90 -19.93 6.55
CA ARG A 376 10.82 -20.72 5.98
C ARG A 376 10.26 -20.11 4.70
N PHE A 377 10.43 -18.80 4.53
CA PHE A 377 9.73 -18.02 3.53
C PHE A 377 10.67 -17.26 2.60
N VAL A 378 10.25 -17.11 1.35
CA VAL A 378 10.82 -16.20 0.37
C VAL A 378 9.78 -15.14 0.03
N TYR A 379 10.17 -13.87 0.18
CA TYR A 379 9.33 -12.72 -0.13
C TYR A 379 9.71 -12.19 -1.50
N VAL A 380 8.71 -12.04 -2.35
CA VAL A 380 8.86 -11.66 -3.76
C VAL A 380 8.15 -10.32 -3.96
N VAL A 381 8.91 -9.27 -4.22
CA VAL A 381 8.33 -7.94 -4.53
C VAL A 381 7.90 -7.94 -5.98
N THR A 382 6.64 -7.62 -6.25
CA THR A 382 6.02 -7.79 -7.57
C THR A 382 5.53 -6.49 -8.19
N GLY A 383 5.36 -6.49 -9.51
CA GLY A 383 5.00 -5.29 -10.29
C GLY A 383 3.60 -4.73 -10.02
N ASP A 384 2.70 -5.53 -9.44
CA ASP A 384 1.39 -5.09 -8.94
C ASP A 384 1.47 -4.26 -7.63
N GLY A 385 2.68 -4.07 -7.10
CA GLY A 385 2.98 -3.29 -5.90
C GLY A 385 2.83 -4.07 -4.60
N THR A 386 2.65 -5.40 -4.66
CA THR A 386 2.54 -6.27 -3.48
C THR A 386 3.81 -7.07 -3.22
N VAL A 387 3.86 -7.75 -2.07
CA VAL A 387 4.91 -8.72 -1.74
C VAL A 387 4.30 -10.12 -1.62
N ARG A 388 4.55 -10.98 -2.60
CA ARG A 388 4.13 -12.39 -2.55
C ARG A 388 4.99 -13.14 -1.54
N VAL A 389 4.35 -13.96 -0.72
CA VAL A 389 5.04 -14.79 0.27
C VAL A 389 5.05 -16.22 -0.25
N VAL A 390 6.21 -16.85 -0.29
CA VAL A 390 6.37 -18.23 -0.76
C VAL A 390 6.93 -19.08 0.37
N ASP A 391 6.19 -20.09 0.82
CA ASP A 391 6.69 -21.10 1.75
C ASP A 391 7.59 -22.08 0.99
N VAL A 392 8.84 -22.18 1.43
CA VAL A 392 9.87 -23.04 0.83
C VAL A 392 10.21 -24.25 1.70
N SER A 393 9.55 -24.44 2.86
CA SER A 393 9.88 -25.51 3.81
C SER A 393 9.75 -26.92 3.22
N ALA A 394 8.65 -27.23 2.53
CA ALA A 394 8.44 -28.53 1.89
C ALA A 394 9.47 -28.80 0.78
N ALA A 395 9.81 -27.75 0.03
CA ALA A 395 10.86 -27.77 -0.98
C ALA A 395 12.25 -28.01 -0.38
N LEU A 396 12.53 -27.39 0.78
CA LEU A 396 13.79 -27.54 1.49
C LEU A 396 13.95 -28.94 2.10
N ALA A 397 12.87 -29.50 2.64
CA ALA A 397 12.81 -30.83 3.23
C ALA A 397 12.76 -31.97 2.19
N GLY A 398 12.65 -31.66 0.90
CA GLY A 398 12.50 -32.66 -0.16
C GLY A 398 11.16 -33.41 -0.14
N THR A 399 10.17 -32.92 0.61
CA THR A 399 8.85 -33.54 0.78
C THR A 399 7.79 -32.96 -0.17
N GLY A 400 8.08 -31.84 -0.83
CA GLY A 400 7.14 -31.17 -1.73
C GLY A 400 7.76 -30.06 -2.57
N ARG A 401 6.93 -29.11 -3.01
CA ARG A 401 7.31 -27.93 -3.79
C ARG A 401 7.08 -26.65 -2.99
N GLU A 402 7.72 -25.58 -3.44
CA GLU A 402 7.45 -24.22 -3.00
C GLU A 402 5.98 -23.87 -3.24
N THR A 403 5.41 -23.12 -2.32
CA THR A 403 3.97 -22.80 -2.35
C THR A 403 3.77 -21.33 -2.07
N GLU A 404 3.08 -20.63 -2.98
CA GLU A 404 2.64 -19.26 -2.73
C GLU A 404 1.57 -19.25 -1.63
N CYS A 405 1.79 -18.40 -0.63
CA CYS A 405 0.91 -18.16 0.48
C CYS A 405 -0.09 -17.04 0.14
N ASP A 406 -1.34 -17.25 0.51
CA ASP A 406 -2.32 -16.19 0.66
C ASP A 406 -2.21 -15.60 2.08
N ALA A 407 -1.52 -14.47 2.16
CA ALA A 407 -1.29 -13.72 3.40
C ALA A 407 -2.48 -12.82 3.77
N ASN A 408 -3.47 -12.68 2.88
CA ASN A 408 -4.60 -11.77 3.03
C ASN A 408 -5.90 -12.49 3.40
N VAL A 409 -5.84 -13.75 3.82
CA VAL A 409 -7.05 -14.49 4.24
C VAL A 409 -7.71 -13.78 5.41
N ASP A 410 -9.03 -13.62 5.33
CA ASP A 410 -9.78 -12.94 6.38
C ASP A 410 -9.66 -13.70 7.71
N THR A 411 -9.35 -12.97 8.78
CA THR A 411 -9.23 -13.49 10.14
C THR A 411 -10.47 -14.25 10.62
N ALA A 412 -11.67 -13.90 10.14
CA ALA A 412 -12.90 -14.64 10.42
C ALA A 412 -12.90 -16.06 9.81
N VAL A 413 -12.24 -16.26 8.65
CA VAL A 413 -12.04 -17.60 8.07
C VAL A 413 -11.19 -18.44 9.01
N TRP A 414 -10.11 -17.87 9.55
CA TRP A 414 -9.19 -18.58 10.46
C TRP A 414 -9.84 -18.93 11.80
N ALA A 415 -10.73 -18.07 12.31
CA ALA A 415 -11.49 -18.37 13.53
C ALA A 415 -12.39 -19.60 13.35
N GLN A 416 -12.97 -19.78 12.16
CA GLN A 416 -13.82 -20.92 11.82
C GLN A 416 -13.02 -22.17 11.43
N ASN A 417 -11.78 -22.00 10.98
CA ASN A 417 -10.91 -23.06 10.47
C ASN A 417 -9.57 -23.07 11.21
N PRO A 418 -9.54 -23.47 12.50
CA PRO A 418 -8.35 -23.37 13.34
C PRO A 418 -7.19 -24.28 12.88
N THR A 419 -7.46 -25.22 11.98
CA THR A 419 -6.47 -26.14 11.39
C THR A 419 -5.71 -25.55 10.21
N LEU A 420 -6.17 -24.43 9.63
CA LEU A 420 -5.45 -23.75 8.55
C LEU A 420 -4.16 -23.10 9.09
N PRO A 421 -3.05 -23.13 8.34
CA PRO A 421 -1.83 -22.44 8.75
C PRO A 421 -2.10 -20.93 8.82
N LYS A 422 -2.07 -20.36 10.03
CA LYS A 422 -2.30 -18.93 10.25
C LYS A 422 -1.19 -18.11 9.59
N GLY A 423 -1.55 -17.33 8.58
CA GLY A 423 -0.64 -16.48 7.82
C GLY A 423 -0.18 -17.03 6.46
N CYS A 424 -0.24 -18.34 6.23
CA CYS A 424 0.12 -18.92 4.92
C CYS A 424 -0.92 -19.97 4.50
N ALA A 425 -2.05 -19.50 3.98
CA ALA A 425 -3.02 -20.38 3.33
C ALA A 425 -2.63 -20.64 1.87
N LEU A 426 -3.10 -21.74 1.28
CA LEU A 426 -2.88 -21.99 -0.14
C LEU A 426 -3.76 -21.06 -0.98
N VAL A 427 -3.17 -20.33 -1.93
CA VAL A 427 -3.92 -19.48 -2.88
C VAL A 427 -4.98 -20.28 -3.64
N ALA A 428 -4.66 -21.53 -3.98
CA ALA A 428 -5.57 -22.45 -4.69
C ALA A 428 -6.87 -22.77 -3.94
N LEU A 429 -6.94 -22.53 -2.61
CA LEU A 429 -8.18 -22.71 -1.85
C LEU A 429 -9.19 -21.60 -2.11
N GLY A 430 -8.77 -20.46 -2.68
CA GLY A 430 -9.66 -19.33 -2.99
C GLY A 430 -10.45 -18.84 -1.77
N LEU A 431 -9.81 -18.86 -0.59
CA LEU A 431 -10.44 -18.44 0.65
C LEU A 431 -10.80 -16.94 0.57
N PRO A 432 -11.90 -16.51 1.22
CA PRO A 432 -12.24 -15.10 1.29
C PRO A 432 -11.08 -14.29 1.87
N ARG A 433 -10.64 -13.29 1.11
CA ARG A 433 -9.63 -12.34 1.54
C ARG A 433 -10.25 -11.18 2.28
N VAL A 434 -9.40 -10.51 3.03
CA VAL A 434 -9.64 -9.20 3.58
C VAL A 434 -10.03 -8.21 2.47
N ILE A 435 -11.06 -7.38 2.71
CA ILE A 435 -11.59 -6.46 1.69
C ILE A 435 -10.54 -5.44 1.27
N GLY A 436 -10.37 -5.31 -0.05
CA GLY A 436 -9.38 -4.41 -0.63
C GLY A 436 -7.96 -4.98 -0.66
N ALA A 437 -7.77 -6.26 -0.34
CA ALA A 437 -6.55 -7.00 -0.64
C ALA A 437 -6.33 -7.08 -2.17
N ARG A 438 -5.07 -6.98 -2.61
CA ARG A 438 -4.66 -7.14 -4.01
C ARG A 438 -3.86 -8.43 -4.15
N GLY A 439 -4.48 -9.47 -4.71
CA GLY A 439 -3.84 -10.78 -4.82
C GLY A 439 -3.51 -11.44 -3.46
N PRO A 440 -2.76 -12.56 -3.48
CA PRO A 440 -2.42 -13.32 -2.27
C PRO A 440 -1.31 -12.71 -1.41
N GLY A 441 -0.56 -11.72 -1.92
CA GLY A 441 0.59 -11.13 -1.24
C GLY A 441 0.29 -9.91 -0.36
N LEU A 442 1.26 -9.50 0.44
CA LEU A 442 1.17 -8.32 1.29
C LEU A 442 1.01 -7.05 0.46
N ALA A 443 -0.08 -6.33 0.67
CA ALA A 443 -0.33 -5.05 0.04
C ALA A 443 -0.15 -3.92 1.06
N SER A 444 0.32 -2.76 0.61
CA SER A 444 0.28 -1.58 1.47
C SER A 444 -1.17 -1.25 1.85
N PRO A 445 -1.43 -0.80 3.10
CA PRO A 445 -2.73 -0.26 3.45
C PRO A 445 -3.06 1.00 2.63
N PRO A 446 -4.34 1.36 2.48
CA PRO A 446 -4.73 2.64 1.89
C PRO A 446 -4.13 3.79 2.71
N LEU A 447 -3.48 4.75 2.02
CA LEU A 447 -2.88 5.91 2.69
C LEU A 447 -3.98 6.82 3.27
N ALA A 448 -3.69 7.39 4.44
CA ALA A 448 -4.56 8.31 5.18
C ALA A 448 -4.68 9.70 4.52
N ALA A 449 -4.72 9.78 3.18
CA ALA A 449 -4.79 11.03 2.43
C ALA A 449 -5.81 11.02 1.28
N GLY A 450 -7.07 10.63 1.55
CA GLY A 450 -8.29 11.39 1.21
C GLY A 450 -8.63 11.63 -0.26
N VAL A 451 -7.81 11.13 -1.17
CA VAL A 451 -7.86 11.32 -2.61
C VAL A 451 -7.58 9.96 -3.23
N ASP A 452 -8.05 9.74 -4.46
CA ASP A 452 -7.76 8.57 -5.30
C ASP A 452 -6.24 8.44 -5.64
N LEU A 453 -5.35 8.58 -4.65
CA LEU A 453 -3.92 8.36 -4.80
C LEU A 453 -3.68 6.85 -4.87
N PRO A 454 -2.88 6.39 -5.84
CA PRO A 454 -2.49 4.99 -5.91
C PRO A 454 -1.77 4.60 -4.62
N ARG A 455 -2.08 3.39 -4.13
CA ARG A 455 -1.39 2.80 -2.99
C ARG A 455 0.11 2.76 -3.27
N PRO A 456 0.97 3.13 -2.31
CA PRO A 456 2.41 3.10 -2.50
C PRO A 456 2.85 1.64 -2.67
N ALA A 457 3.47 1.34 -3.80
CA ALA A 457 3.98 0.01 -4.09
C ALA A 457 5.12 -0.38 -3.14
N ALA A 458 5.21 -1.67 -2.80
CA ALA A 458 6.38 -2.22 -2.13
C ALA A 458 7.62 -2.16 -3.05
N VAL A 459 8.78 -1.80 -2.49
CA VAL A 459 10.05 -1.62 -3.21
C VAL A 459 11.08 -2.67 -2.79
N ASP A 460 11.26 -2.89 -1.49
CA ASP A 460 12.20 -3.88 -0.96
C ASP A 460 11.77 -4.39 0.42
N VAL A 461 12.37 -5.50 0.86
CA VAL A 461 12.09 -6.12 2.16
C VAL A 461 13.38 -6.52 2.87
N ALA A 462 13.49 -6.21 4.16
CA ALA A 462 14.58 -6.64 5.02
C ALA A 462 14.05 -7.37 6.26
N PHE A 463 14.82 -8.32 6.77
CA PHE A 463 14.41 -9.16 7.91
C PHE A 463 15.32 -8.97 9.11
N PHE A 464 14.74 -9.13 10.30
CA PHE A 464 15.49 -9.11 11.54
C PHE A 464 14.78 -9.90 12.63
N ALA A 465 15.59 -10.40 13.56
CA ALA A 465 15.13 -10.90 14.84
C ALA A 465 15.37 -9.84 15.92
N ALA A 466 14.45 -9.73 16.86
CA ALA A 466 14.55 -8.87 18.03
C ALA A 466 14.25 -9.68 19.29
N SER A 467 15.06 -9.49 20.33
CA SER A 467 14.84 -10.12 21.64
C SER A 467 15.13 -9.08 22.73
N PRO A 468 14.11 -8.60 23.47
CA PRO A 468 14.32 -7.67 24.57
C PRO A 468 15.05 -8.36 25.74
N GLY A 469 15.88 -7.60 26.46
CA GLY A 469 16.63 -8.10 27.62
C GLY A 469 15.85 -8.03 28.96
N VAL A 470 14.59 -7.59 28.93
CA VAL A 470 13.77 -7.30 30.12
C VAL A 470 12.75 -8.44 30.34
N PRO A 471 12.47 -8.86 31.59
CA PRO A 471 11.51 -9.93 31.88
C PRO A 471 10.09 -9.68 31.35
N GLU A 472 9.34 -10.77 31.18
CA GLU A 472 8.06 -10.89 30.46
C GLU A 472 6.98 -9.86 30.86
N SER A 473 7.06 -9.33 32.08
CA SER A 473 6.13 -8.32 32.61
C SER A 473 6.25 -6.92 31.99
N GLU A 474 7.35 -6.61 31.28
CA GLU A 474 7.52 -5.35 30.52
C GLU A 474 7.44 -5.55 28.98
N VAL A 475 7.13 -6.76 28.50
CA VAL A 475 7.19 -7.20 27.09
C VAL A 475 6.21 -6.50 26.14
N GLY A 476 5.27 -5.71 26.66
CA GLY A 476 4.35 -4.91 25.84
C GLY A 476 5.01 -3.75 25.08
N ARG A 477 6.29 -3.46 25.35
CA ARG A 477 6.93 -2.22 24.89
C ARG A 477 7.73 -2.37 23.57
N GLY A 478 8.60 -3.37 23.37
CA GLY A 478 9.48 -3.48 22.19
C GLY A 478 9.20 -4.67 21.25
N LEU A 479 9.80 -4.71 20.05
CA LEU A 479 9.69 -5.86 19.13
C LEU A 479 10.33 -7.12 19.76
N ASN A 480 9.61 -8.26 19.80
CA ASN A 480 10.13 -9.55 20.27
C ASN A 480 9.71 -10.68 19.33
N GLY A 481 10.68 -11.39 18.75
CA GLY A 481 10.49 -12.41 17.72
C GLY A 481 11.15 -12.05 16.39
N ALA A 482 10.59 -12.57 15.31
CA ALA A 482 11.05 -12.39 13.94
C ALA A 482 10.12 -11.47 13.15
N PHE A 483 10.71 -10.50 12.45
CA PHE A 483 9.98 -9.45 11.74
C PHE A 483 10.59 -9.16 10.37
N ALA A 484 9.76 -8.60 9.48
CA ALA A 484 10.18 -7.99 8.24
C ALA A 484 9.87 -6.49 8.25
N LEU A 485 10.68 -5.71 7.55
CA LEU A 485 10.41 -4.32 7.19
C LEU A 485 10.17 -4.29 5.68
N VAL A 486 9.00 -3.80 5.28
CA VAL A 486 8.65 -3.55 3.88
C VAL A 486 8.82 -2.06 3.61
N MET A 487 9.66 -1.74 2.63
CA MET A 487 9.88 -0.39 2.13
C MET A 487 8.89 -0.06 1.03
N LEU A 488 8.20 1.07 1.17
CA LEU A 488 7.21 1.55 0.23
C LEU A 488 7.81 2.64 -0.69
N SER A 489 7.21 2.82 -1.85
CA SER A 489 7.65 3.78 -2.89
C SER A 489 7.60 5.24 -2.45
N ASN A 490 6.81 5.57 -1.43
CA ASN A 490 6.78 6.90 -0.81
C ASN A 490 7.81 7.07 0.33
N GLY A 491 8.67 6.09 0.57
CA GLY A 491 9.68 6.11 1.64
C GLY A 491 9.22 5.59 2.99
N ASP A 492 7.93 5.24 3.15
CA ASP A 492 7.42 4.67 4.39
C ASP A 492 7.92 3.24 4.63
N LEU A 493 8.02 2.85 5.90
CA LEU A 493 8.33 1.50 6.31
C LEU A 493 7.14 0.87 7.03
N VAL A 494 6.88 -0.40 6.71
CA VAL A 494 5.85 -1.20 7.35
C VAL A 494 6.50 -2.40 8.03
N VAL A 495 6.24 -2.59 9.33
CA VAL A 495 6.68 -3.77 10.06
C VAL A 495 5.68 -4.91 9.84
N VAL A 496 6.17 -6.09 9.49
CA VAL A 496 5.38 -7.30 9.26
C VAL A 496 5.84 -8.40 10.20
N ASN A 497 4.89 -9.09 10.83
CA ASN A 497 5.19 -10.22 11.70
C ASN A 497 5.64 -11.43 10.86
N VAL A 498 6.76 -12.06 11.20
CA VAL A 498 7.17 -13.36 10.61
C VAL A 498 6.90 -14.48 11.62
N ASP A 499 7.48 -14.36 12.81
CA ASP A 499 7.15 -15.18 13.98
C ASP A 499 7.25 -14.31 15.24
N SER A 500 6.14 -13.70 15.61
CA SER A 500 6.09 -12.83 16.79
C SER A 500 6.10 -13.67 18.07
N GLY A 501 7.08 -13.39 18.95
CA GLY A 501 7.08 -13.86 20.33
C GLY A 501 6.10 -13.09 21.22
N GLN A 502 5.56 -11.96 20.73
CA GLN A 502 4.55 -11.19 21.44
C GLN A 502 3.18 -11.79 21.20
N LEU A 503 2.61 -12.32 22.27
CA LEU A 503 1.23 -12.77 22.28
C LEU A 503 0.30 -11.56 22.32
N VAL A 504 -0.74 -11.60 21.50
CA VAL A 504 -1.81 -10.63 21.50
C VAL A 504 -3.05 -11.31 22.08
N SER A 505 -3.62 -10.74 23.14
CA SER A 505 -5.00 -11.07 23.51
C SER A 505 -5.93 -9.96 23.08
N LEU A 506 -6.99 -10.34 22.37
CA LEU A 506 -8.10 -9.44 22.10
C LEU A 506 -9.09 -9.42 23.26
N ASP A 507 -9.15 -10.48 24.08
CA ASP A 507 -10.13 -10.74 25.14
C ASP A 507 -9.42 -11.16 26.45
N PRO A 508 -9.61 -10.46 27.58
CA PRO A 508 -9.03 -10.85 28.88
C PRO A 508 -9.36 -12.28 29.32
N ALA A 509 -10.47 -12.85 28.85
CA ALA A 509 -10.92 -14.20 29.16
C ALA A 509 -10.30 -15.29 28.26
N VAL A 510 -9.65 -14.91 27.15
CA VAL A 510 -9.00 -15.84 26.21
C VAL A 510 -7.48 -15.80 26.39
N PRO A 511 -6.80 -16.96 26.45
CA PRO A 511 -5.35 -16.98 26.50
C PRO A 511 -4.75 -16.21 25.31
N PRO A 512 -3.75 -15.34 25.54
CA PRO A 512 -3.13 -14.56 24.49
C PRO A 512 -2.50 -15.50 23.44
N THR A 513 -2.71 -15.21 22.16
CA THR A 513 -2.20 -16.05 21.05
C THR A 513 -1.21 -15.28 20.19
N LYS A 514 -0.33 -15.99 19.47
CA LYS A 514 0.56 -15.35 18.50
C LYS A 514 -0.27 -14.73 17.37
N PRO A 515 0.05 -13.49 16.93
CA PRO A 515 -0.56 -12.93 15.74
C PRO A 515 -0.23 -13.81 14.52
N PRO A 516 -1.09 -13.83 13.49
CA PRO A 516 -0.82 -14.55 12.25
C PRO A 516 0.50 -14.10 11.63
N ALA A 517 1.25 -15.04 11.06
CA ALA A 517 2.41 -14.71 10.25
C ALA A 517 1.97 -13.81 9.08
N HIS A 518 2.87 -12.96 8.62
CA HIS A 518 2.67 -12.01 7.53
C HIS A 518 1.63 -10.92 7.84
N SER A 519 1.10 -10.84 9.07
CA SER A 519 0.25 -9.71 9.45
C SER A 519 1.07 -8.42 9.57
N ILE A 520 0.55 -7.34 8.99
CA ILE A 520 1.09 -6.00 9.19
C ILE A 520 0.91 -5.62 10.66
N ARG A 521 1.99 -5.10 11.26
CA ARG A 521 1.98 -4.65 12.64
C ARG A 521 1.56 -3.18 12.70
N ASN A 522 0.48 -2.94 13.43
CA ASN A 522 0.06 -1.59 13.81
C ASN A 522 0.77 -1.19 15.08
N GLY A 523 0.91 0.12 15.31
CA GLY A 523 1.25 0.68 16.62
C GLY A 523 0.18 0.44 17.69
N LEU A 524 -0.36 -0.78 17.84
CA LEU A 524 -1.22 -1.14 18.96
C LEU A 524 -0.37 -1.24 20.23
N ASN A 525 -0.20 -0.10 20.91
CA ASN A 525 0.43 -0.07 22.21
C ASN A 525 -0.59 -0.54 23.26
N PHE A 526 -0.46 -1.79 23.69
CA PHE A 526 -1.17 -2.32 24.84
C PHE A 526 -0.49 -1.77 26.09
N VAL A 527 -1.00 -0.65 26.61
CA VAL A 527 -1.34 -0.50 28.04
C VAL A 527 -1.79 0.91 28.41
N THR A 528 -1.47 2.01 27.69
CA THR A 528 -2.12 3.31 27.98
C THR A 528 -1.81 4.43 26.96
N LEU A 529 -2.88 4.94 26.35
CA LEU A 529 -3.17 6.31 25.88
C LEU A 529 -2.03 7.28 25.48
N GLU A 530 -2.01 7.56 24.15
CA GLU A 530 -1.56 8.79 23.44
C GLU A 530 -0.02 9.07 23.40
N ARG A 531 0.65 9.10 22.24
CA ARG A 531 0.30 9.65 20.91
C ARG A 531 0.47 8.62 19.78
N GLY A 532 -0.47 8.60 18.84
CA GLY A 532 -0.30 8.02 17.49
C GLY A 532 -0.97 6.67 17.20
N GLY A 533 -0.81 5.66 18.05
CA GLY A 533 -1.25 4.28 17.77
C GLY A 533 -2.04 3.66 18.91
N GLY A 534 -3.36 3.62 18.79
CA GLY A 534 -4.25 2.84 19.66
C GLY A 534 -5.26 2.09 18.82
N ARG A 535 -6.05 1.18 19.40
CA ARG A 535 -7.17 0.58 18.65
C ARG A 535 -8.09 1.68 18.11
N PRO A 536 -8.62 1.52 16.88
CA PRO A 536 -9.55 2.49 16.32
C PRO A 536 -10.76 2.60 17.24
N ARG A 537 -11.15 3.84 17.52
CA ARG A 537 -12.33 4.17 18.34
C ARG A 537 -13.01 5.40 17.78
N VAL A 538 -14.31 5.50 17.99
CA VAL A 538 -15.04 6.72 17.67
C VAL A 538 -14.59 7.85 18.59
N GLN A 539 -14.26 9.01 18.01
CA GLN A 539 -13.85 10.22 18.70
C GLN A 539 -15.07 11.13 18.88
N GLY A 540 -15.44 11.37 20.14
CA GLY A 540 -16.63 12.12 20.48
C GLY A 540 -17.92 11.35 20.19
N GLN A 541 -19.06 11.97 20.45
CA GLN A 541 -20.36 11.40 20.06
C GLN A 541 -20.62 11.61 18.56
N PRO A 542 -21.25 10.65 17.87
CA PRO A 542 -21.78 10.87 16.53
C PRO A 542 -22.66 12.11 16.48
N THR A 543 -22.54 12.87 15.40
CA THR A 543 -23.25 14.14 15.23
C THR A 543 -24.22 14.04 14.06
N TYR A 544 -25.39 14.64 14.24
CA TYR A 544 -26.35 14.85 13.17
C TYR A 544 -26.18 16.27 12.61
N GLY A 545 -26.16 16.39 11.29
CA GLY A 545 -26.13 17.64 10.56
C GLY A 545 -26.88 17.52 9.24
N LEU A 546 -26.88 18.61 8.47
CA LEU A 546 -27.37 18.64 7.10
C LEU A 546 -26.16 18.97 6.22
N SER A 547 -25.79 18.06 5.34
CA SER A 547 -24.54 18.14 4.56
C SER A 547 -24.61 19.06 3.33
N THR A 548 -25.81 19.36 2.84
CA THR A 548 -26.00 20.07 1.56
C THR A 548 -27.04 21.17 1.67
N ASN A 549 -26.64 22.42 1.43
CA ASN A 549 -27.55 23.55 1.16
C ASN A 549 -27.82 23.73 -0.36
N ASP A 550 -27.24 22.90 -1.23
CA ASP A 550 -27.30 23.06 -2.71
C ASP A 550 -28.67 22.69 -3.34
N LEU A 551 -29.69 22.38 -2.54
CA LEU A 551 -31.03 22.13 -3.04
C LEU A 551 -31.81 23.44 -3.02
N PRO A 552 -32.26 23.97 -4.18
CA PRO A 552 -32.94 25.26 -4.25
C PRO A 552 -34.21 25.33 -3.39
N PHE A 553 -34.81 24.18 -3.07
CA PHE A 553 -36.01 24.06 -2.25
C PHE A 553 -35.88 22.91 -1.23
N ALA A 554 -34.79 22.88 -0.46
CA ALA A 554 -34.60 21.87 0.58
C ALA A 554 -35.71 21.94 1.65
N THR A 555 -36.38 20.81 1.92
CA THR A 555 -37.38 20.75 2.99
C THR A 555 -36.75 20.25 4.29
N ARG A 556 -37.04 20.93 5.40
CA ARG A 556 -36.54 20.57 6.73
C ARG A 556 -37.72 20.27 7.66
N PRO A 557 -37.88 19.04 8.15
CA PRO A 557 -38.83 18.77 9.21
C PRO A 557 -38.35 19.43 10.52
N GLN A 558 -39.30 19.98 11.28
CA GLN A 558 -39.06 20.53 12.62
C GLN A 558 -39.11 19.38 13.62
N LEU A 559 -37.99 18.66 13.77
CA LEU A 559 -37.88 17.55 14.73
C LEU A 559 -36.87 17.85 15.84
N SER A 560 -37.15 17.29 17.01
CA SER A 560 -36.16 17.20 18.08
C SER A 560 -34.94 16.42 17.60
N ARG A 561 -33.73 16.82 18.02
CA ARG A 561 -32.48 16.10 17.73
C ARG A 561 -32.47 14.65 18.23
N THR A 562 -33.38 14.29 19.13
CA THR A 562 -33.52 12.93 19.69
C THR A 562 -34.33 11.99 18.79
N LEU A 563 -35.11 12.54 17.85
CA LEU A 563 -36.00 11.78 16.96
C LEU A 563 -35.47 11.64 15.53
N VAL A 564 -34.29 12.17 15.21
CA VAL A 564 -33.71 12.04 13.86
C VAL A 564 -32.88 10.75 13.73
N PRO A 565 -32.61 10.27 12.50
CA PRO A 565 -31.69 9.17 12.29
C PRO A 565 -30.33 9.44 12.94
N ARG A 566 -29.84 8.48 13.72
CA ARG A 566 -28.56 8.58 14.45
C ARG A 566 -27.90 7.22 14.58
N ILE A 567 -26.59 7.23 14.82
CA ILE A 567 -25.89 6.03 15.27
C ILE A 567 -26.22 5.80 16.74
N GLU A 568 -26.73 4.62 17.05
CA GLU A 568 -27.05 4.21 18.41
C GLU A 568 -25.76 3.95 19.20
N THR A 569 -25.71 4.46 20.43
CA THR A 569 -24.61 4.17 21.36
C THR A 569 -24.98 3.07 22.36
N PHE A 570 -24.01 2.23 22.72
CA PHE A 570 -24.21 1.13 23.65
C PHE A 570 -23.38 1.32 24.92
N PRO A 571 -23.98 1.24 26.12
CA PRO A 571 -23.21 1.28 27.36
C PRO A 571 -22.27 0.07 27.40
N GLY A 572 -21.00 0.34 27.71
CA GLY A 572 -19.88 -0.59 27.56
C GLY A 572 -20.15 -2.01 28.05
N VAL A 573 -20.45 -2.91 27.12
CA VAL A 573 -20.33 -4.35 27.32
C VAL A 573 -18.96 -4.79 26.83
N GLU A 574 -18.38 -5.80 27.47
CA GLU A 574 -17.14 -6.45 27.03
C GLU A 574 -17.34 -7.04 25.61
N ASP A 575 -16.90 -6.28 24.60
CA ASP A 575 -16.72 -6.79 23.24
C ASP A 575 -15.30 -6.41 22.76
N PRO A 576 -14.43 -7.41 22.53
CA PRO A 576 -13.03 -7.20 22.17
C PRO A 576 -12.82 -6.50 20.80
N TYR A 577 -13.83 -6.44 19.93
CA TYR A 577 -13.78 -5.75 18.63
C TYR A 577 -14.45 -4.36 18.67
N CYS A 578 -15.24 -4.07 19.71
CA CYS A 578 -16.02 -2.83 19.83
C CYS A 578 -15.58 -1.88 20.96
N SER A 579 -14.98 -2.38 22.05
CA SER A 579 -14.51 -1.52 23.16
C SER A 579 -13.32 -2.10 23.92
N PRO A 580 -12.23 -1.33 24.11
CA PRO A 580 -11.08 -1.76 24.91
C PRO A 580 -11.16 -1.40 26.41
N LEU A 581 -12.24 -0.78 26.91
CA LEU A 581 -12.20 -0.03 28.18
C LEU A 581 -12.98 -0.63 29.37
N ALA A 582 -13.21 -1.94 29.40
CA ALA A 582 -13.72 -2.59 30.63
C ALA A 582 -12.70 -2.53 31.79
N ALA A 583 -11.39 -2.44 31.50
CA ALA A 583 -10.33 -2.50 32.51
C ALA A 583 -10.07 -1.19 33.29
N LEU A 584 -10.64 -0.05 32.89
CA LEU A 584 -10.45 1.25 33.57
C LEU A 584 -11.64 1.69 34.44
N GLY A 585 -12.60 0.79 34.71
CA GLY A 585 -13.70 1.04 35.65
C GLY A 585 -14.67 2.17 35.26
N THR A 586 -14.56 2.71 34.05
CA THR A 586 -15.48 3.74 33.50
C THR A 586 -16.16 3.19 32.25
N PRO A 587 -17.49 3.02 32.25
CA PRO A 587 -18.21 2.58 31.06
C PRO A 587 -18.07 3.63 29.95
N VAL A 588 -17.58 3.22 28.79
CA VAL A 588 -17.50 4.06 27.58
C VAL A 588 -18.59 3.60 26.61
N ASP A 589 -19.36 4.54 26.12
CA ASP A 589 -20.41 4.30 25.14
C ASP A 589 -19.80 3.97 23.77
N ILE A 590 -20.26 2.87 23.17
CA ILE A 590 -19.77 2.34 21.89
C ILE A 590 -20.70 2.79 20.78
N ALA A 591 -20.20 3.51 19.78
CA ALA A 591 -20.99 3.91 18.60
C ALA A 591 -20.73 3.02 17.37
N ALA A 592 -19.51 2.50 17.20
CA ALA A 592 -19.13 1.64 16.09
C ALA A 592 -18.06 0.65 16.52
N CYS A 593 -18.05 -0.51 15.87
CA CYS A 593 -17.01 -1.53 15.98
C CYS A 593 -16.15 -1.53 14.73
N PHE A 594 -14.91 -2.00 14.87
CA PHE A 594 -13.95 -2.07 13.77
C PHE A 594 -13.52 -3.52 13.62
N PRO A 595 -14.13 -4.29 12.70
CA PRO A 595 -13.82 -5.71 12.51
C PRO A 595 -12.34 -5.97 12.21
N ARG A 596 -11.67 -4.99 11.58
CA ARG A 596 -10.24 -5.03 11.24
C ARG A 596 -9.48 -3.90 11.93
N PRO A 597 -9.28 -3.97 13.26
CA PRO A 597 -8.63 -2.89 14.00
C PRO A 597 -7.18 -2.63 13.53
N ASN A 598 -6.58 -3.63 12.86
CA ASN A 598 -5.24 -3.55 12.30
C ASN A 598 -5.18 -2.86 10.92
N GLU A 599 -6.31 -2.53 10.30
CA GLU A 599 -6.34 -1.90 8.97
C GLU A 599 -7.16 -0.62 8.95
N THR A 600 -8.09 -0.47 9.90
CA THR A 600 -8.82 0.78 10.09
C THR A 600 -7.83 1.89 10.40
N VAL A 601 -7.71 2.89 9.53
CA VAL A 601 -6.99 4.14 9.79
C VAL A 601 -7.90 5.14 10.51
N GLY A 602 -7.33 6.16 11.14
CA GLY A 602 -8.14 7.25 11.70
C GLY A 602 -8.75 8.08 10.57
N GLN A 603 -10.09 8.07 10.40
CA GLN A 603 -10.83 8.78 9.35
C GLN A 603 -12.10 9.42 9.88
N SER A 604 -12.58 10.46 9.19
CA SER A 604 -13.97 10.90 9.29
C SER A 604 -14.89 10.02 8.45
N TRP A 605 -16.08 9.76 8.97
CA TRP A 605 -17.17 9.06 8.31
C TRP A 605 -18.37 9.98 8.15
N ALA A 606 -19.08 9.84 7.03
CA ALA A 606 -20.34 10.50 6.73
C ALA A 606 -21.35 9.47 6.22
N ILE A 607 -22.55 9.51 6.79
CA ILE A 607 -23.69 8.67 6.42
C ILE A 607 -24.77 9.63 5.94
N ILE A 608 -24.94 9.74 4.62
CA ILE A 608 -25.66 10.84 3.99
C ILE A 608 -26.90 10.29 3.28
N TRP A 609 -28.09 10.79 3.67
CA TRP A 609 -29.33 10.50 2.97
C TRP A 609 -29.26 10.99 1.53
N GLU A 610 -29.47 10.07 0.58
CA GLU A 610 -29.32 10.31 -0.85
C GLU A 610 -28.01 11.06 -1.19
N GLY A 611 -26.92 10.57 -0.59
CA GLY A 611 -25.58 11.12 -0.77
C GLY A 611 -25.11 11.06 -2.22
N THR A 612 -24.22 11.98 -2.60
CA THR A 612 -23.65 12.00 -3.95
C THR A 612 -22.68 10.85 -4.18
N LEU A 613 -22.89 10.11 -5.25
CA LEU A 613 -22.01 9.00 -5.64
C LEU A 613 -20.65 9.53 -6.12
N PRO A 614 -19.53 9.02 -5.56
CA PRO A 614 -18.19 9.49 -5.92
C PRO A 614 -17.91 9.36 -7.42
N GLY A 615 -17.31 10.41 -8.01
CA GLY A 615 -16.94 10.43 -9.43
C GLY A 615 -18.09 10.71 -10.41
N THR A 616 -19.31 11.02 -9.94
CA THR A 616 -20.46 11.32 -10.82
C THR A 616 -20.70 12.80 -11.07
N ARG A 617 -20.03 13.70 -10.32
CA ARG A 617 -20.16 15.16 -10.52
C ARG A 617 -19.44 15.59 -11.80
N ARG A 618 -20.17 15.97 -12.84
CA ARG A 618 -19.63 16.32 -14.16
C ARG A 618 -20.43 17.44 -14.81
N VAL A 619 -19.93 17.98 -15.92
CA VAL A 619 -20.51 19.13 -16.62
C VAL A 619 -20.82 18.86 -18.09
N THR A 620 -20.53 17.66 -18.60
CA THR A 620 -20.52 17.31 -20.03
C THR A 620 -21.76 16.56 -20.52
N GLY A 621 -22.72 16.28 -19.65
CA GLY A 621 -23.87 15.47 -20.00
C GLY A 621 -24.93 16.23 -20.81
N ARG A 622 -25.71 15.49 -21.59
CA ARG A 622 -26.80 16.00 -22.42
C ARG A 622 -28.11 15.26 -22.14
N PHE A 623 -29.21 16.00 -22.09
CA PHE A 623 -30.56 15.44 -22.06
C PHE A 623 -31.05 15.17 -23.49
N LEU A 624 -31.48 13.93 -23.73
CA LEU A 624 -32.01 13.44 -25.00
C LEU A 624 -33.44 12.91 -24.80
N PRO A 625 -34.23 12.82 -25.87
CA PRO A 625 -35.54 12.17 -25.82
C PRO A 625 -35.45 10.73 -25.29
N PRO A 626 -36.49 10.23 -24.58
CA PRO A 626 -36.49 8.89 -24.03
C PRO A 626 -36.45 7.81 -25.13
N PRO A 627 -35.86 6.64 -24.86
CA PRO A 627 -35.88 5.53 -25.79
C PRO A 627 -37.31 4.97 -25.96
N ALA A 628 -37.69 4.64 -27.21
CA ALA A 628 -39.05 4.16 -27.53
C ALA A 628 -39.48 2.87 -26.79
N ALA A 629 -38.53 2.14 -26.20
CA ALA A 629 -38.77 0.88 -25.51
C ALA A 629 -39.13 1.02 -24.01
N SER A 630 -39.06 2.22 -23.42
CA SER A 630 -39.36 2.45 -22.00
C SER A 630 -40.51 3.45 -21.82
N PRO A 631 -41.77 2.99 -21.70
CA PRO A 631 -42.95 3.88 -21.60
C PRO A 631 -42.96 4.77 -20.35
N ALA A 632 -42.28 4.36 -19.28
CA ALA A 632 -42.13 5.16 -18.05
C ALA A 632 -40.99 6.19 -18.11
N ALA A 633 -40.17 6.19 -19.18
CA ALA A 633 -39.04 7.10 -19.31
C ALA A 633 -39.47 8.48 -19.80
N VAL A 634 -38.93 9.51 -19.15
CA VAL A 634 -39.13 10.92 -19.52
C VAL A 634 -37.95 11.51 -20.29
N GLY A 635 -36.78 10.87 -20.22
CA GLY A 635 -35.60 11.28 -20.96
C GLY A 635 -34.46 10.28 -20.88
N LEU A 636 -33.41 10.56 -21.65
CA LEU A 636 -32.14 9.85 -21.63
C LEU A 636 -31.03 10.86 -21.31
N TRP A 637 -30.23 10.59 -20.29
CA TRP A 637 -29.01 11.35 -20.02
C TRP A 637 -27.84 10.65 -20.69
N ASP A 638 -27.11 11.35 -21.54
CA ASP A 638 -25.96 10.81 -22.29
C ASP A 638 -24.68 11.58 -21.94
N ASP A 639 -23.63 10.85 -21.57
CA ASP A 639 -22.30 11.39 -21.35
C ASP A 639 -21.20 10.36 -21.68
N ALA A 640 -20.56 10.52 -22.84
CA ALA A 640 -19.51 9.62 -23.34
C ALA A 640 -18.28 9.51 -22.44
N GLY A 641 -18.01 10.49 -21.56
CA GLY A 641 -16.89 10.41 -20.62
C GLY A 641 -17.26 9.77 -19.28
N ALA A 642 -18.52 9.37 -19.09
CA ALA A 642 -18.98 8.87 -17.81
C ALA A 642 -18.67 7.39 -17.66
N THR A 643 -18.47 6.96 -16.42
CA THR A 643 -18.31 5.55 -16.05
C THR A 643 -19.30 5.22 -14.93
N PHE A 644 -20.60 5.29 -15.24
CA PHE A 644 -21.68 5.16 -14.25
C PHE A 644 -21.63 3.83 -13.51
N CYS A 645 -21.37 2.71 -14.21
CA CYS A 645 -21.26 1.40 -13.55
C CYS A 645 -20.04 1.33 -12.61
N ALA A 646 -18.92 1.96 -12.95
CA ALA A 646 -17.75 2.00 -12.05
C ALA A 646 -17.96 2.97 -10.87
N ALA A 647 -18.83 3.97 -11.04
CA ALA A 647 -19.20 4.91 -10.00
C ALA A 647 -20.29 4.37 -9.04
N GLY A 648 -20.78 3.14 -9.26
CA GLY A 648 -21.76 2.52 -8.39
C GLY A 648 -23.21 2.89 -8.70
N VAL A 649 -23.52 3.45 -9.88
CA VAL A 649 -24.88 3.91 -10.20
C VAL A 649 -25.80 2.73 -10.51
N GLU A 650 -26.97 2.73 -9.87
CA GLU A 650 -27.98 1.67 -9.96
C GLU A 650 -29.34 2.26 -10.37
N GLY A 651 -30.31 1.39 -10.66
CA GLY A 651 -31.72 1.79 -10.74
C GLY A 651 -32.19 2.35 -9.39
N ASP A 652 -33.18 3.23 -9.45
CA ASP A 652 -33.73 4.02 -8.34
C ASP A 652 -32.86 5.19 -7.85
N ASP A 653 -31.62 5.33 -8.32
CA ASP A 653 -30.77 6.48 -8.05
C ASP A 653 -31.37 7.80 -8.57
N ARG A 654 -30.83 8.93 -8.13
CA ARG A 654 -31.33 10.26 -8.52
C ARG A 654 -30.29 11.03 -9.31
N LEU A 655 -30.59 11.40 -10.54
CA LEU A 655 -29.81 12.39 -11.27
C LEU A 655 -30.25 13.79 -10.83
N GLN A 656 -29.34 14.57 -10.25
CA GLN A 656 -29.59 15.98 -9.93
C GLN A 656 -28.87 16.87 -10.93
N LEU A 657 -29.61 17.78 -11.56
CA LEU A 657 -29.06 18.86 -12.35
C LEU A 657 -28.78 20.05 -11.44
N ILE A 658 -27.53 20.46 -11.41
CA ILE A 658 -27.04 21.57 -10.58
C ILE A 658 -27.16 22.84 -11.40
N GLY A 659 -27.83 23.84 -10.82
CA GLY A 659 -27.95 25.15 -11.42
C GLY A 659 -26.79 26.07 -11.10
N CYS A 660 -27.04 27.36 -11.25
CA CYS A 660 -26.14 28.46 -10.87
C CYS A 660 -26.77 29.29 -9.75
N GLU A 661 -25.96 30.01 -9.00
CA GLU A 661 -26.40 31.07 -8.08
C GLU A 661 -25.99 32.45 -8.61
N VAL A 662 -24.84 32.52 -9.29
CA VAL A 662 -24.31 33.75 -9.89
C VAL A 662 -23.85 33.50 -11.33
N ASP A 663 -23.73 34.58 -12.13
CA ASP A 663 -23.32 34.52 -13.54
C ASP A 663 -21.96 33.80 -13.74
N THR A 664 -21.05 33.91 -12.78
CA THR A 664 -19.72 33.27 -12.84
C THR A 664 -19.75 31.76 -12.70
N ASP A 665 -20.83 31.19 -12.16
CA ASP A 665 -20.98 29.72 -12.07
C ASP A 665 -21.19 29.08 -13.45
N CYS A 666 -21.62 29.89 -14.43
CA CYS A 666 -21.88 29.48 -15.80
C CYS A 666 -20.67 29.63 -16.73
N GLY A 667 -19.51 30.01 -16.20
CA GLY A 667 -18.30 30.27 -16.98
C GLY A 667 -18.06 31.76 -17.21
N SER A 668 -17.81 32.17 -18.47
CA SER A 668 -17.57 33.58 -18.78
C SER A 668 -18.84 34.40 -18.60
N ALA A 669 -18.85 35.27 -17.58
CA ALA A 669 -19.96 36.17 -17.30
C ALA A 669 -20.29 37.15 -18.45
N GLU A 670 -19.40 37.32 -19.42
CA GLU A 670 -19.66 38.13 -20.63
C GLU A 670 -20.60 37.41 -21.62
N VAL A 671 -20.56 36.08 -21.65
CA VAL A 671 -21.32 35.25 -22.61
C VAL A 671 -22.54 34.62 -21.96
N TYR A 672 -22.38 34.19 -20.70
CA TYR A 672 -23.39 33.47 -19.95
C TYR A 672 -23.98 34.31 -18.83
N ARG A 673 -25.22 33.98 -18.46
CA ARG A 673 -25.97 34.59 -17.37
C ARG A 673 -26.70 33.49 -16.60
N CYS A 674 -26.77 33.64 -15.28
CA CYS A 674 -27.62 32.82 -14.44
C CYS A 674 -29.06 33.34 -14.47
N VAL A 675 -30.00 32.48 -14.84
CA VAL A 675 -31.44 32.80 -14.94
C VAL A 675 -32.20 32.09 -13.81
N PRO A 676 -32.50 32.76 -12.68
CA PRO A 676 -33.30 32.18 -11.59
C PRO A 676 -34.82 32.35 -11.84
N SER A 677 -35.65 31.49 -11.22
CA SER A 677 -37.12 31.69 -11.19
C SER A 677 -37.54 32.79 -10.20
N VAL A 678 -36.87 32.85 -9.05
CA VAL A 678 -37.09 33.85 -7.99
C VAL A 678 -35.74 34.20 -7.35
N ALA A 679 -35.63 35.40 -6.78
CA ALA A 679 -34.41 35.84 -6.12
C ALA A 679 -34.01 34.87 -4.98
N GLY A 680 -32.79 34.34 -5.04
CA GLY A 680 -32.25 33.38 -4.07
C GLY A 680 -32.50 31.91 -4.41
N ALA A 681 -33.27 31.58 -5.44
CA ALA A 681 -33.36 30.22 -5.97
C ALA A 681 -32.23 29.96 -7.00
N SER A 682 -31.76 28.72 -7.07
CA SER A 682 -30.75 28.33 -8.06
C SER A 682 -31.35 28.43 -9.48
N GLY A 683 -30.65 29.15 -10.36
CA GLY A 683 -31.04 29.38 -11.75
C GLY A 683 -30.45 28.37 -12.74
N LEU A 684 -30.68 28.63 -14.02
CA LEU A 684 -30.07 27.90 -15.14
C LEU A 684 -29.05 28.77 -15.86
N CYS A 685 -27.96 28.14 -16.28
CA CYS A 685 -26.99 28.80 -17.13
C CYS A 685 -27.53 28.92 -18.55
N ALA A 686 -27.65 30.15 -19.02
CA ALA A 686 -28.07 30.46 -20.38
C ALA A 686 -27.11 31.45 -21.01
N ARG A 687 -26.98 31.40 -22.33
CA ARG A 687 -26.36 32.52 -23.06
C ARG A 687 -27.18 33.78 -22.84
N ARG A 688 -26.52 34.93 -22.74
CA ARG A 688 -27.19 36.22 -22.50
C ARG A 688 -28.31 36.51 -23.51
N GLU A 689 -28.10 36.14 -24.78
CA GLU A 689 -29.07 36.29 -25.87
C GLU A 689 -30.31 35.38 -25.74
N MET A 690 -30.18 34.25 -25.05
CA MET A 690 -31.26 33.28 -24.82
C MET A 690 -31.92 33.43 -23.44
N ALA A 691 -31.38 34.27 -22.55
CA ALA A 691 -31.81 34.36 -21.15
C ALA A 691 -33.32 34.65 -21.00
N ALA A 692 -33.87 35.56 -21.81
CA ALA A 692 -35.30 35.88 -21.78
C ALA A 692 -36.17 34.70 -22.25
N ALA A 693 -35.69 33.90 -23.20
CA ALA A 693 -36.39 32.73 -23.70
C ALA A 693 -36.34 31.58 -22.67
N VAL A 694 -35.21 31.42 -21.97
CA VAL A 694 -35.10 30.49 -20.84
C VAL A 694 -36.03 30.90 -19.71
N GLU A 695 -36.07 32.19 -19.35
CA GLU A 695 -36.97 32.71 -18.32
C GLU A 695 -38.46 32.49 -18.67
N ALA A 696 -38.84 32.66 -19.94
CA ALA A 696 -40.23 32.48 -20.37
C ALA A 696 -40.66 31.00 -20.49
N ASN A 697 -39.79 30.13 -21.02
CA ASN A 697 -40.17 28.76 -21.38
C ASN A 697 -39.82 27.73 -20.29
N CYS A 698 -38.89 28.04 -19.39
CA CYS A 698 -38.34 27.08 -18.41
C CYS A 698 -38.91 27.24 -17.00
N GLN A 699 -40.01 27.96 -16.82
CA GLN A 699 -40.58 28.26 -15.49
C GLN A 699 -40.86 27.00 -14.66
N SER A 700 -41.49 25.97 -15.23
CA SER A 700 -41.76 24.71 -14.52
C SER A 700 -40.48 24.03 -14.06
N PHE A 701 -39.44 24.04 -14.90
CA PHE A 701 -38.15 23.46 -14.62
C PHE A 701 -37.34 24.29 -13.58
N LEU A 702 -37.37 25.62 -13.68
CA LEU A 702 -36.73 26.57 -12.76
C LEU A 702 -37.39 26.61 -11.37
N LEU A 703 -38.67 26.28 -11.27
CA LEU A 703 -39.41 26.14 -10.01
C LEU A 703 -39.31 24.72 -9.41
N SER A 704 -38.59 23.82 -10.08
CA SER A 704 -38.41 22.44 -9.64
C SER A 704 -37.05 22.22 -8.96
N ARG A 705 -36.90 21.10 -8.26
CA ARG A 705 -35.62 20.63 -7.69
C ARG A 705 -34.68 20.07 -8.74
N ARG A 706 -35.17 19.84 -9.97
CA ARG A 706 -34.42 19.35 -11.13
C ARG A 706 -33.73 18.01 -10.86
N ARG A 707 -34.47 17.10 -10.21
CA ARG A 707 -34.04 15.73 -9.91
C ARG A 707 -34.91 14.73 -10.66
N TYR A 708 -34.25 13.75 -11.29
CA TYR A 708 -34.88 12.66 -12.03
C TYR A 708 -34.55 11.32 -11.39
N LEU A 709 -35.48 10.37 -11.46
CA LEU A 709 -35.27 8.98 -11.07
C LEU A 709 -34.46 8.28 -12.17
N VAL A 710 -33.45 7.51 -11.82
CA VAL A 710 -32.74 6.63 -12.74
C VAL A 710 -33.52 5.33 -12.81
N LEU A 711 -34.16 5.06 -13.94
CA LEU A 711 -34.88 3.80 -14.18
C LEU A 711 -33.90 2.69 -14.57
N GLU A 712 -32.89 3.03 -15.37
CA GLU A 712 -31.86 2.11 -15.85
C GLU A 712 -30.54 2.88 -16.00
N ALA A 713 -29.46 2.30 -15.50
CA ALA A 713 -28.11 2.85 -15.64
C ALA A 713 -27.29 2.00 -16.61
N ARG A 714 -26.52 2.64 -17.49
CA ARG A 714 -25.57 2.04 -18.43
C ARG A 714 -24.22 2.73 -18.28
N PRO A 715 -23.09 2.20 -18.81
CA PRO A 715 -21.77 2.79 -18.59
C PRO A 715 -21.68 4.31 -18.84
N GLN A 716 -22.33 4.80 -19.89
CA GLN A 716 -22.30 6.20 -20.34
C GLN A 716 -23.69 6.85 -20.43
N GLN A 717 -24.77 6.14 -20.08
CA GLN A 717 -26.14 6.60 -20.27
C GLN A 717 -27.02 6.28 -19.06
N LEU A 718 -27.97 7.17 -18.76
CA LEU A 718 -29.01 6.95 -17.74
C LEU A 718 -30.39 7.14 -18.35
N VAL A 719 -31.25 6.13 -18.26
CA VAL A 719 -32.66 6.26 -18.60
C VAL A 719 -33.38 6.90 -17.42
N LEU A 720 -34.02 8.03 -17.65
CA LEU A 720 -34.61 8.87 -16.61
C LEU A 720 -36.13 8.71 -16.56
N GLY A 721 -36.67 8.67 -15.35
CA GLY A 721 -38.09 8.71 -15.02
C GLY A 721 -38.41 9.88 -14.08
N LEU A 722 -39.71 10.08 -13.80
CA LEU A 722 -40.13 11.08 -12.83
C LEU A 722 -39.72 10.69 -11.41
N ALA A 723 -39.04 11.62 -10.72
CA ALA A 723 -38.84 11.52 -9.28
C ALA A 723 -40.08 12.10 -8.57
N LEU A 724 -41.01 11.23 -8.16
CA LEU A 724 -42.23 11.65 -7.46
C LEU A 724 -41.93 12.16 -6.05
N ASP A 725 -42.75 13.11 -5.57
CA ASP A 725 -42.76 13.57 -4.18
C ASP A 725 -43.26 12.44 -3.29
N GLU A 726 -42.30 11.71 -2.75
CA GLU A 726 -42.50 10.54 -1.92
C GLU A 726 -41.98 10.82 -0.51
N LEU A 727 -42.75 10.43 0.50
CA LEU A 727 -42.26 10.32 1.87
C LEU A 727 -41.60 8.94 2.01
N PRO A 728 -40.26 8.84 1.99
CA PRO A 728 -39.57 7.55 2.01
C PRO A 728 -39.84 6.84 3.34
N ARG A 729 -40.16 5.54 3.25
CA ARG A 729 -40.40 4.68 4.41
C ARG A 729 -39.59 3.39 4.26
N PRO A 730 -38.94 2.90 5.33
CA PRO A 730 -38.28 1.61 5.29
C PRO A 730 -39.30 0.50 5.00
N SER A 731 -38.87 -0.53 4.28
CA SER A 731 -39.66 -1.72 3.94
C SER A 731 -40.16 -2.48 5.17
N LEU A 732 -39.53 -2.24 6.31
CA LEU A 732 -39.86 -2.80 7.61
C LEU A 732 -40.37 -1.66 8.51
N LEU A 733 -41.69 -1.55 8.68
CA LEU A 733 -42.29 -0.58 9.61
C LEU A 733 -42.69 -1.25 10.92
N ALA A 734 -42.45 -0.54 12.04
CA ALA A 734 -42.93 -0.94 13.36
C ALA A 734 -44.43 -0.71 13.48
N ASP A 735 -45.19 -1.74 13.85
CA ASP A 735 -46.62 -1.64 14.11
C ASP A 735 -46.86 -1.37 15.61
N PRO A 736 -47.33 -0.17 16.00
CA PRO A 736 -47.57 0.14 17.41
C PRO A 736 -48.72 -0.69 18.03
N THR A 737 -49.55 -1.34 17.19
CA THR A 737 -50.65 -2.20 17.65
C THR A 737 -50.24 -3.65 17.85
N VAL A 738 -49.03 -4.04 17.41
CA VAL A 738 -48.50 -5.39 17.53
C VAL A 738 -47.18 -5.35 18.31
N PRO A 739 -47.15 -5.84 19.57
CA PRO A 739 -45.92 -5.92 20.33
C PRO A 739 -44.87 -6.75 19.58
N GLY A 740 -43.78 -6.09 19.14
CA GLY A 740 -42.70 -6.73 18.37
C GLY A 740 -43.02 -7.04 16.91
N GLY A 741 -44.12 -6.51 16.34
CA GLY A 741 -44.53 -6.78 14.97
C GLY A 741 -43.94 -5.77 13.97
N ALA A 742 -43.22 -6.30 12.96
CA ALA A 742 -42.89 -5.55 11.76
C ALA A 742 -43.89 -5.87 10.63
N ARG A 743 -44.30 -4.87 9.86
CA ARG A 743 -45.11 -5.08 8.64
C ARG A 743 -44.21 -5.06 7.40
N PRO A 744 -44.42 -5.96 6.41
CA PRO A 744 -43.73 -5.92 5.13
C PRO A 744 -44.36 -4.87 4.22
N GLY A 745 -43.65 -3.77 3.97
CA GLY A 745 -44.01 -2.72 3.01
C GLY A 745 -43.93 -1.30 3.58
N PRO A 746 -43.77 -0.28 2.71
CA PRO A 746 -43.58 1.11 3.12
C PRO A 746 -44.87 1.79 3.61
N CYS A 747 -46.06 1.32 3.23
CA CYS A 747 -47.34 1.74 3.83
C CYS A 747 -48.46 0.72 3.56
N ALA A 748 -49.47 0.68 4.42
CA ALA A 748 -50.70 -0.09 4.25
C ALA A 748 -51.96 0.79 4.28
N SER A 749 -51.87 1.98 4.88
CA SER A 749 -52.95 2.95 4.97
C SER A 749 -52.42 4.38 4.95
N ASP A 750 -53.28 5.36 4.66
CA ASP A 750 -52.92 6.78 4.67
C ASP A 750 -52.41 7.28 6.03
N ALA A 751 -52.75 6.60 7.12
CA ALA A 751 -52.25 6.93 8.44
C ALA A 751 -50.72 6.71 8.55
N ASP A 752 -50.19 5.73 7.82
CA ASP A 752 -48.74 5.42 7.81
C ASP A 752 -47.93 6.55 7.13
N CYS A 753 -48.60 7.34 6.29
CA CYS A 753 -48.03 8.47 5.55
C CYS A 753 -48.18 9.81 6.27
N ARG A 754 -48.64 9.82 7.53
CA ARG A 754 -48.83 11.04 8.35
C ARG A 754 -48.07 10.98 9.69
N PRO A 755 -46.76 10.69 9.70
CA PRO A 755 -46.00 10.69 10.94
C PRO A 755 -45.84 12.12 11.51
N PRO A 756 -45.67 12.28 12.83
CA PRO A 756 -45.45 13.58 13.45
C PRO A 756 -44.27 14.33 12.80
N GLY A 757 -44.49 15.59 12.43
CA GLY A 757 -43.46 16.44 11.80
C GLY A 757 -43.30 16.24 10.29
N ALA A 758 -44.01 15.28 9.66
CA ALA A 758 -44.09 15.21 8.21
C ALA A 758 -45.10 16.24 7.64
N PRO A 759 -44.89 16.70 6.41
CA PRO A 759 -45.87 17.51 5.67
C PRO A 759 -47.20 16.76 5.51
N GLU A 760 -48.31 17.48 5.62
CA GLU A 760 -49.64 16.93 5.34
C GLU A 760 -49.84 16.67 3.84
N GLY A 761 -50.73 15.74 3.48
CA GLY A 761 -51.18 15.50 2.10
C GLY A 761 -50.71 14.20 1.45
N TYR A 762 -49.75 13.47 2.05
CA TYR A 762 -49.35 12.16 1.53
C TYR A 762 -50.44 11.10 1.71
N VAL A 763 -50.56 10.23 0.70
CA VAL A 763 -51.56 9.15 0.60
C VAL A 763 -50.84 7.85 0.26
N CYS A 764 -51.30 6.73 0.83
CA CYS A 764 -50.72 5.42 0.56
C CYS A 764 -51.30 4.85 -0.73
N THR A 765 -50.56 4.98 -1.85
CA THR A 765 -51.05 4.57 -3.17
C THR A 765 -49.93 4.10 -4.09
N ALA A 766 -50.30 3.35 -5.13
CA ALA A 766 -49.38 2.92 -6.18
C ALA A 766 -49.21 4.05 -7.22
N ALA A 767 -47.97 4.27 -7.67
CA ALA A 767 -47.70 5.28 -8.72
C ALA A 767 -48.27 4.82 -10.06
N THR A 768 -48.02 3.56 -10.41
CA THR A 768 -48.50 2.91 -11.64
C THR A 768 -49.20 1.59 -11.32
N PRO A 769 -50.10 1.09 -12.18
CA PRO A 769 -50.74 -0.22 -12.00
C PRO A 769 -49.69 -1.33 -11.84
N GLY A 770 -49.76 -2.08 -10.74
CA GLY A 770 -48.81 -3.15 -10.42
C GLY A 770 -47.57 -2.70 -9.63
N SER A 771 -47.34 -1.39 -9.45
CA SER A 771 -46.38 -0.91 -8.44
C SER A 771 -46.97 -1.07 -7.03
N GLY A 772 -46.14 -1.41 -6.04
CA GLY A 772 -46.57 -1.49 -4.64
C GLY A 772 -47.00 -0.11 -4.09
N PRO A 773 -47.86 -0.07 -3.06
CA PRO A 773 -48.27 1.19 -2.45
C PRO A 773 -47.10 1.90 -1.78
N ARG A 774 -47.01 3.22 -1.96
CA ARG A 774 -45.99 4.13 -1.39
C ARG A 774 -46.68 5.40 -0.89
N CYS A 775 -46.00 6.16 -0.03
CA CYS A 775 -46.52 7.43 0.46
C CYS A 775 -46.25 8.54 -0.54
N LEU A 776 -47.20 8.80 -1.44
CA LEU A 776 -47.06 9.75 -2.54
C LEU A 776 -47.94 10.98 -2.33
N MET A 777 -47.50 12.13 -2.83
CA MET A 777 -48.27 13.38 -2.82
C MET A 777 -49.09 13.52 -4.13
N PRO A 778 -50.40 13.28 -4.12
CA PRO A 778 -51.24 13.47 -5.30
C PRO A 778 -51.39 14.95 -5.64
N CYS A 779 -51.68 15.25 -6.90
CA CYS A 779 -52.00 16.60 -7.33
C CYS A 779 -53.19 16.60 -8.32
N SER A 780 -54.19 17.44 -8.06
CA SER A 780 -55.33 17.64 -8.96
C SER A 780 -55.59 19.13 -9.16
N ASP A 781 -56.01 19.81 -8.10
CA ASP A 781 -56.31 21.25 -8.03
C ASP A 781 -55.49 21.99 -6.95
N SER A 782 -54.89 21.26 -6.01
CA SER A 782 -54.00 21.81 -4.99
C SER A 782 -52.58 21.97 -5.53
N PRO A 783 -51.93 23.14 -5.33
CA PRO A 783 -50.56 23.34 -5.79
C PRO A 783 -49.59 22.42 -5.05
N CYS A 784 -48.64 21.86 -5.79
CA CYS A 784 -47.50 21.16 -5.19
C CYS A 784 -46.68 22.10 -4.31
N ARG A 785 -45.94 21.52 -3.36
CA ARG A 785 -45.04 22.28 -2.49
C ARG A 785 -43.91 22.91 -3.32
N PRO A 786 -43.27 24.00 -2.84
CA PRO A 786 -42.15 24.63 -3.55
C PRO A 786 -41.08 23.61 -3.93
N GLY A 787 -40.60 23.67 -5.17
CA GLY A 787 -39.64 22.71 -5.73
C GLY A 787 -40.27 21.51 -6.45
N PHE A 788 -41.61 21.37 -6.44
CA PHE A 788 -42.30 20.26 -7.08
C PHE A 788 -43.32 20.74 -8.12
N VAL A 789 -43.50 19.96 -9.17
CA VAL A 789 -44.43 20.21 -10.29
C VAL A 789 -45.45 19.07 -10.41
N CYS A 790 -46.68 19.38 -10.82
CA CYS A 790 -47.73 18.38 -10.92
C CYS A 790 -47.69 17.66 -12.28
N GLU A 791 -47.29 16.40 -12.27
CA GLU A 791 -47.06 15.60 -13.48
C GLU A 791 -48.00 14.41 -13.58
N THR A 792 -48.24 13.96 -14.81
CA THR A 792 -49.09 12.78 -15.09
C THR A 792 -48.19 11.56 -15.25
N VAL A 793 -48.47 10.50 -14.50
CA VAL A 793 -47.74 9.22 -14.60
C VAL A 793 -48.47 8.23 -15.50
N GLU A 794 -47.79 7.15 -15.87
CA GLU A 794 -48.37 6.05 -16.65
C GLU A 794 -49.62 5.49 -15.95
N GLY A 795 -50.75 5.46 -16.67
CA GLY A 795 -52.06 5.12 -16.10
C GLY A 795 -52.96 6.33 -15.78
N GLY A 796 -52.49 7.56 -15.98
CA GLY A 796 -53.31 8.78 -15.96
C GLY A 796 -53.51 9.43 -14.59
N ALA A 797 -52.93 8.86 -13.53
CA ALA A 797 -52.88 9.50 -12.22
C ALA A 797 -51.92 10.70 -12.24
N ARG A 798 -52.13 11.67 -11.34
CA ARG A 798 -51.33 12.88 -11.24
C ARG A 798 -50.69 13.02 -9.86
N PHE A 799 -49.39 13.22 -9.83
CA PHE A 799 -48.59 13.32 -8.61
C PHE A 799 -47.60 14.48 -8.70
N CYS A 800 -47.23 15.04 -7.55
CA CYS A 800 -46.14 16.00 -7.48
C CYS A 800 -44.81 15.30 -7.80
N ALA A 801 -43.93 15.95 -8.56
CA ALA A 801 -42.63 15.44 -8.99
C ALA A 801 -41.54 16.51 -8.83
N GLU A 802 -40.30 16.08 -8.57
CA GLU A 802 -39.13 16.94 -8.35
C GLU A 802 -38.60 17.62 -9.64
N ALA A 803 -39.09 17.19 -10.80
CA ALA A 803 -38.80 17.76 -12.10
C ALA A 803 -39.94 17.46 -13.09
N PRO A 804 -40.16 18.31 -14.11
CA PRO A 804 -41.17 18.09 -15.13
C PRO A 804 -40.83 16.92 -16.05
N ALA A 805 -41.86 16.27 -16.59
CA ALA A 805 -41.71 15.14 -17.52
C ALA A 805 -41.13 15.58 -18.87
N PHE A 806 -41.56 16.75 -19.36
CA PHE A 806 -41.02 17.36 -20.56
C PHE A 806 -40.19 18.59 -20.19
N VAL A 807 -38.94 18.60 -20.64
CA VAL A 807 -38.07 19.78 -20.56
C VAL A 807 -37.95 20.35 -21.96
N ASP A 808 -38.32 21.62 -22.13
CA ASP A 808 -38.09 22.30 -23.40
C ASP A 808 -36.58 22.26 -23.71
N PRO A 809 -36.16 21.86 -24.93
CA PRO A 809 -34.75 21.81 -25.30
C PRO A 809 -33.98 23.09 -25.02
N ILE A 810 -34.65 24.26 -25.00
CA ILE A 810 -34.02 25.54 -24.67
C ILE A 810 -33.52 25.61 -23.22
N CYS A 811 -34.13 24.86 -22.30
CA CYS A 811 -33.80 24.84 -20.87
C CYS A 811 -32.51 24.07 -20.56
N LEU A 812 -32.12 23.17 -21.47
CA LEU A 812 -30.91 22.33 -21.38
C LEU A 812 -30.11 22.38 -22.70
N ALA A 813 -30.13 23.55 -23.36
CA ALA A 813 -29.43 23.75 -24.63
C ALA A 813 -27.90 23.70 -24.47
N GLU A 814 -27.41 24.07 -23.30
CA GLU A 814 -26.00 24.00 -22.91
C GLU A 814 -25.76 22.78 -22.00
N SER A 815 -24.52 22.31 -21.95
CA SER A 815 -24.13 21.20 -21.07
C SER A 815 -24.36 21.60 -19.61
N SER A 816 -25.12 20.80 -18.87
CA SER A 816 -25.49 21.12 -17.49
C SER A 816 -24.61 20.38 -16.50
N VAL A 817 -24.23 21.08 -15.43
CA VAL A 817 -23.58 20.46 -14.28
C VAL A 817 -24.57 19.46 -13.67
N TYR A 818 -24.13 18.24 -13.44
CA TYR A 818 -24.96 17.20 -12.84
C TYR A 818 -24.16 16.40 -11.82
N ARG A 819 -24.89 15.70 -10.95
CA ARG A 819 -24.37 14.66 -10.07
C ARG A 819 -25.40 13.56 -9.92
N VAL A 820 -24.95 12.33 -9.62
CA VAL A 820 -25.86 11.23 -9.31
C VAL A 820 -25.82 10.98 -7.81
N GLN A 821 -26.98 10.82 -7.21
CA GLN A 821 -27.18 10.57 -5.79
C GLN A 821 -27.76 9.18 -5.58
N ALA A 822 -27.38 8.54 -4.49
CA ALA A 822 -27.98 7.27 -4.08
C ALA A 822 -29.49 7.47 -3.88
N GLY A 823 -30.35 6.62 -4.44
CA GLY A 823 -31.81 6.74 -4.30
C GLY A 823 -32.33 6.03 -3.06
N GLN A 824 -33.24 6.67 -2.31
CA GLN A 824 -33.92 6.08 -1.13
C GLN A 824 -32.99 5.30 -0.18
N SER A 825 -31.77 5.80 0.00
CA SER A 825 -30.72 5.11 0.74
C SER A 825 -29.78 6.10 1.41
N PHE A 826 -29.22 5.70 2.55
CA PHE A 826 -28.07 6.39 3.11
C PHE A 826 -26.80 5.90 2.44
N LEU A 827 -26.02 6.82 1.89
CA LEU A 827 -24.68 6.54 1.39
C LEU A 827 -23.69 6.62 2.54
N VAL A 828 -22.92 5.56 2.76
CA VAL A 828 -21.91 5.44 3.82
C VAL A 828 -20.53 5.67 3.21
N GLN A 829 -19.83 6.70 3.67
CA GLN A 829 -18.53 7.12 3.13
C GLN A 829 -17.54 7.35 4.27
N GLY A 830 -16.38 6.71 4.19
CA GLY A 830 -15.19 7.04 4.99
C GLY A 830 -14.24 7.89 4.15
N SER A 831 -13.56 8.85 4.76
CA SER A 831 -12.55 9.69 4.09
C SER A 831 -11.35 8.91 3.56
N PHE A 832 -11.11 7.69 4.06
CA PHE A 832 -10.05 6.77 3.58
C PHE A 832 -10.58 5.40 3.16
N SER A 833 -11.89 5.19 3.16
CA SER A 833 -12.46 3.93 2.68
C SER A 833 -12.24 3.80 1.18
N PRO A 834 -11.68 2.67 0.70
CA PRO A 834 -11.48 2.48 -0.72
C PRO A 834 -12.83 2.51 -1.45
N ARG A 835 -12.83 2.94 -2.72
CA ARG A 835 -14.01 2.76 -3.58
C ARG A 835 -14.28 1.26 -3.70
N ILE A 836 -15.41 0.84 -3.16
CA ILE A 836 -15.91 -0.52 -3.31
C ILE A 836 -16.72 -0.56 -4.60
N GLU A 837 -16.36 -1.44 -5.52
CA GLU A 837 -17.18 -1.69 -6.70
C GLU A 837 -18.49 -2.36 -6.28
N THR A 838 -19.56 -1.57 -6.18
CA THR A 838 -20.89 -2.06 -5.81
C THR A 838 -21.75 -2.42 -7.00
N SER A 839 -21.37 -2.02 -8.22
CA SER A 839 -22.05 -2.40 -9.45
C SER A 839 -21.09 -2.93 -10.52
N VAL A 840 -21.61 -3.77 -11.40
CA VAL A 840 -20.91 -4.35 -12.55
C VAL A 840 -21.74 -4.16 -13.80
N GLU A 841 -21.08 -4.01 -14.95
CA GLU A 841 -21.76 -4.00 -16.24
C GLU A 841 -22.14 -5.43 -16.64
N THR A 842 -23.43 -5.69 -16.78
CA THR A 842 -23.97 -6.96 -17.28
C THR A 842 -24.87 -6.65 -18.48
N ALA A 843 -24.49 -7.15 -19.66
CA ALA A 843 -25.22 -6.94 -20.91
C ALA A 843 -25.52 -5.44 -21.22
N GLY A 844 -24.57 -4.54 -20.92
CA GLY A 844 -24.69 -3.10 -21.17
C GLY A 844 -25.47 -2.31 -20.12
N VAL A 845 -25.94 -2.96 -19.04
CA VAL A 845 -26.67 -2.35 -17.93
C VAL A 845 -25.85 -2.47 -16.65
N CYS A 846 -25.78 -1.40 -15.86
CA CYS A 846 -25.18 -1.41 -14.54
C CYS A 846 -26.13 -2.14 -13.58
N GLN A 847 -25.64 -3.22 -12.96
CA GLN A 847 -26.38 -3.99 -11.97
C GLN A 847 -25.59 -4.09 -10.68
N ALA A 848 -26.29 -4.17 -9.54
CA ALA A 848 -25.65 -4.42 -8.25
C ALA A 848 -24.78 -5.69 -8.33
N LYS A 849 -23.51 -5.55 -7.95
CA LYS A 849 -22.53 -6.63 -7.96
C LYS A 849 -22.84 -7.54 -6.77
N LEU A 850 -23.47 -8.68 -7.03
CA LEU A 850 -23.65 -9.73 -6.03
C LEU A 850 -22.28 -10.37 -5.73
N THR A 851 -21.55 -9.78 -4.78
CA THR A 851 -20.24 -10.25 -4.33
C THR A 851 -20.40 -11.48 -3.42
N ARG A 852 -19.38 -12.34 -3.37
CA ARG A 852 -19.30 -13.39 -2.33
C ARG A 852 -19.16 -12.79 -0.93
N ASP A 853 -18.60 -11.59 -0.82
CA ASP A 853 -18.39 -10.88 0.44
C ASP A 853 -19.50 -9.84 0.65
N SER A 854 -20.35 -10.06 1.65
CA SER A 854 -21.49 -9.19 1.97
C SER A 854 -21.06 -7.82 2.52
N ARG A 855 -19.80 -7.62 2.91
CA ARG A 855 -19.27 -6.33 3.40
C ARG A 855 -18.81 -5.40 2.28
N ALA A 856 -18.88 -5.83 1.02
CA ALA A 856 -18.62 -4.99 -0.14
C ALA A 856 -19.81 -4.06 -0.46
N VAL A 857 -20.27 -3.33 0.55
CA VAL A 857 -21.44 -2.44 0.49
C VAL A 857 -21.09 -1.06 1.04
N ASN A 858 -21.73 -0.04 0.47
CA ASN A 858 -21.54 1.36 0.87
C ASN A 858 -22.89 2.11 1.01
N ARG A 859 -24.02 1.40 0.97
CA ARG A 859 -25.36 1.99 1.03
C ARG A 859 -26.19 1.27 2.10
N ILE A 860 -27.13 2.00 2.70
CA ILE A 860 -28.21 1.50 3.55
C ILE A 860 -29.54 1.85 2.87
N PRO A 861 -30.07 0.97 1.98
CA PRO A 861 -31.33 1.20 1.31
C PRO A 861 -32.51 0.95 2.23
N PHE A 862 -33.56 1.75 2.08
CA PHE A 862 -34.82 1.55 2.78
C PHE A 862 -35.53 0.27 2.35
N ALA A 863 -35.20 -0.25 1.17
CA ALA A 863 -35.65 -1.55 0.68
C ALA A 863 -34.79 -2.74 1.16
N ALA A 864 -33.82 -2.53 2.06
CA ALA A 864 -32.99 -3.61 2.60
C ALA A 864 -33.84 -4.73 3.21
N ALA A 865 -33.36 -5.97 3.07
CA ALA A 865 -34.07 -7.14 3.59
C ALA A 865 -34.12 -7.15 5.12
N ALA A 866 -35.12 -7.83 5.69
CA ALA A 866 -35.20 -8.04 7.13
C ALA A 866 -34.04 -8.93 7.62
N CYS A 867 -33.48 -8.64 8.79
CA CYS A 867 -32.44 -9.47 9.41
C CYS A 867 -33.04 -10.84 9.81
N SER A 868 -32.38 -11.95 9.45
CA SER A 868 -32.92 -13.32 9.65
C SER A 868 -33.04 -13.79 11.12
N THR A 869 -32.43 -13.08 12.09
CA THR A 869 -32.61 -13.29 13.54
C THR A 869 -32.39 -11.98 14.32
N PRO A 870 -33.44 -11.31 14.84
CA PRO A 870 -33.41 -10.86 16.26
C PRO A 870 -34.82 -10.84 16.93
N PRO A 871 -34.98 -11.00 18.27
CA PRO A 871 -34.41 -10.06 19.25
C PRO A 871 -33.91 -10.68 20.58
N GLY A 872 -32.63 -10.50 20.85
CA GLY A 872 -32.13 -10.15 22.18
C GLY A 872 -31.88 -8.63 22.25
N PRO A 873 -31.34 -8.09 23.36
CA PRO A 873 -31.02 -6.66 23.45
C PRO A 873 -30.11 -6.22 22.30
N THR A 874 -30.34 -5.00 21.77
CA THR A 874 -29.79 -4.48 20.50
C THR A 874 -28.27 -4.65 20.33
N TRP A 875 -27.49 -4.56 21.40
CA TRP A 875 -26.05 -4.80 21.38
C TRP A 875 -25.67 -6.25 21.00
N GLN A 876 -26.54 -7.24 21.24
CA GLN A 876 -26.36 -8.61 20.78
C GLN A 876 -26.47 -8.72 19.27
N ALA A 877 -27.32 -7.90 18.62
CA ALA A 877 -27.40 -7.85 17.16
C ALA A 877 -26.09 -7.32 16.57
N LEU A 878 -25.49 -6.31 17.22
CA LEU A 878 -24.14 -5.84 16.87
C LEU A 878 -23.12 -6.98 16.97
N ARG A 879 -23.19 -7.86 17.98
CA ARG A 879 -22.28 -9.03 18.14
C ARG A 879 -22.56 -10.20 17.20
N GLN A 880 -23.83 -10.46 16.91
CA GLN A 880 -24.30 -11.66 16.20
C GLN A 880 -24.40 -11.46 14.68
N ALA A 881 -24.33 -10.21 14.20
CA ALA A 881 -24.18 -9.86 12.79
C ALA A 881 -23.14 -10.79 12.14
N PRO A 882 -23.55 -11.79 11.34
CA PRO A 882 -22.62 -12.85 10.99
C PRO A 882 -21.58 -12.32 10.02
N ASN A 883 -20.33 -12.69 10.30
CA ASN A 883 -19.36 -13.19 9.33
C ASN A 883 -19.97 -13.30 7.91
N ALA A 884 -19.43 -12.52 6.98
CA ALA A 884 -19.77 -12.41 5.56
C ALA A 884 -19.85 -13.74 4.75
N MET A 885 -19.73 -14.90 5.38
CA MET A 885 -19.62 -16.23 4.77
C MET A 885 -20.89 -17.08 4.84
N ASN A 886 -21.93 -16.66 5.58
CA ASN A 886 -23.15 -17.48 5.76
C ASN A 886 -24.35 -17.04 4.88
N GLY A 887 -24.15 -16.16 3.89
CA GLY A 887 -25.21 -15.78 2.94
C GLY A 887 -26.32 -14.88 3.50
N TRP A 888 -26.04 -14.07 4.52
CA TRP A 888 -27.00 -13.13 5.12
C TRP A 888 -27.07 -11.82 4.32
N PRO A 889 -28.24 -11.16 4.27
CA PRO A 889 -28.35 -9.84 3.66
C PRO A 889 -27.60 -8.80 4.51
N ASN A 890 -26.78 -7.98 3.87
CA ASN A 890 -26.09 -6.84 4.48
C ASN A 890 -26.18 -5.65 3.50
N PRO A 891 -26.65 -4.49 3.94
CA PRO A 891 -27.29 -4.21 5.23
C PRO A 891 -28.63 -4.94 5.40
N CYS A 892 -29.11 -5.02 6.64
CA CYS A 892 -30.44 -5.55 6.94
C CYS A 892 -31.19 -4.67 7.95
N LEU A 893 -32.53 -4.74 7.89
CA LEU A 893 -33.43 -3.97 8.76
C LEU A 893 -34.04 -4.85 9.86
N TYR A 894 -34.25 -4.28 11.04
CA TYR A 894 -34.99 -4.91 12.14
C TYR A 894 -35.69 -3.87 13.02
N VAL A 895 -36.63 -4.31 13.86
CA VAL A 895 -37.34 -3.44 14.82
C VAL A 895 -36.87 -3.75 16.24
N GLY A 896 -36.61 -2.72 17.05
CA GLY A 896 -36.22 -2.88 18.46
C GLY A 896 -36.16 -1.58 19.24
N THR A 897 -35.95 -1.66 20.56
CA THR A 897 -35.83 -0.49 21.44
C THR A 897 -34.43 0.12 21.40
N ASN A 898 -34.32 1.44 21.54
CA ASN A 898 -33.04 2.16 21.61
C ASN A 898 -32.31 1.85 22.93
N ALA A 899 -31.08 1.33 22.84
CA ALA A 899 -30.23 1.00 23.99
C ALA A 899 -29.73 2.25 24.72
N ASP A 900 -29.62 3.38 24.01
CA ASP A 900 -29.26 4.70 24.52
C ASP A 900 -30.48 5.53 24.97
N ALA A 901 -31.70 5.00 24.90
CA ALA A 901 -32.93 5.78 25.08
C ALA A 901 -32.93 6.68 26.33
N ALA A 902 -32.50 6.14 27.47
CA ALA A 902 -32.42 6.89 28.73
C ALA A 902 -31.37 8.02 28.71
N GLN A 903 -30.27 7.86 27.97
CA GLN A 903 -29.20 8.86 27.84
C GLN A 903 -29.62 10.03 26.94
N VAL A 904 -30.41 9.75 25.90
CA VAL A 904 -30.91 10.77 24.97
C VAL A 904 -32.33 11.27 25.27
N GLY A 905 -32.95 10.84 26.37
CA GLY A 905 -34.28 11.30 26.78
C GLY A 905 -35.43 10.77 25.90
N ASP A 906 -35.22 9.63 25.26
CA ASP A 906 -36.21 8.90 24.46
C ASP A 906 -36.99 7.91 25.33
N ASP A 907 -38.18 7.49 24.89
CA ASP A 907 -38.97 6.48 25.61
C ASP A 907 -38.29 5.10 25.48
N PRO A 908 -37.81 4.48 26.57
CA PRO A 908 -37.12 3.18 26.50
C PRO A 908 -38.01 2.03 26.00
N ALA A 909 -39.33 2.20 25.98
CA ALA A 909 -40.27 1.23 25.43
C ALA A 909 -40.60 1.47 23.95
N ALA A 910 -40.19 2.60 23.36
CA ALA A 910 -40.47 2.91 21.97
C ALA A 910 -39.71 1.97 21.02
N LEU A 911 -40.42 1.50 19.99
CA LEU A 911 -39.86 0.66 18.94
C LEU A 911 -39.41 1.51 17.77
N HIS A 912 -38.18 1.27 17.32
CA HIS A 912 -37.58 1.96 16.19
C HIS A 912 -37.17 0.97 15.11
N VAL A 913 -37.18 1.44 13.87
CA VAL A 913 -36.62 0.73 12.73
C VAL A 913 -35.12 1.01 12.68
N LYS A 914 -34.34 -0.07 12.63
CA LYS A 914 -32.89 -0.04 12.73
C LYS A 914 -32.27 -0.73 11.52
N ALA A 915 -31.16 -0.19 11.05
CA ALA A 915 -30.30 -0.85 10.08
C ALA A 915 -29.02 -1.30 10.77
N LEU A 916 -28.74 -2.60 10.66
CA LEU A 916 -27.42 -3.16 10.92
C LEU A 916 -26.61 -3.03 9.63
N PHE A 917 -25.51 -2.29 9.71
CA PHE A 917 -24.59 -2.09 8.59
C PHE A 917 -23.20 -2.55 8.98
N GLU A 918 -22.58 -3.30 8.07
CA GLU A 918 -21.17 -3.68 8.15
C GLU A 918 -20.51 -3.45 6.79
N ASN A 919 -19.34 -2.84 6.78
CA ASN A 919 -18.46 -2.88 5.62
C ASN A 919 -17.07 -3.36 6.04
N ALA A 920 -16.14 -3.23 5.10
CA ALA A 920 -14.73 -3.52 5.29
C ALA A 920 -14.15 -2.92 6.60
N ASP A 921 -14.52 -1.68 6.93
CA ASP A 921 -13.80 -0.89 7.93
C ASP A 921 -14.57 -0.73 9.24
N ALA A 922 -15.90 -0.65 9.18
CA ALA A 922 -16.74 -0.32 10.33
C ALA A 922 -18.06 -1.09 10.34
N ARG A 923 -18.54 -1.33 11.56
CA ARG A 923 -19.85 -1.91 11.86
C ARG A 923 -20.58 -1.01 12.85
N PHE A 924 -21.83 -0.65 12.55
CA PHE A 924 -22.64 0.20 13.44
C PHE A 924 -24.13 -0.06 13.22
N ILE A 925 -24.95 0.49 14.10
CA ILE A 925 -26.40 0.47 13.99
C ILE A 925 -26.92 1.88 13.78
N LEU A 926 -27.64 2.08 12.68
CA LEU A 926 -28.36 3.32 12.39
C LEU A 926 -29.82 3.12 12.84
N THR A 927 -30.31 3.95 13.76
CA THR A 927 -31.66 3.86 14.34
C THR A 927 -32.54 5.04 13.93
N ASN A 928 -33.83 5.00 14.31
CA ASN A 928 -34.86 5.99 14.03
C ASN A 928 -35.14 6.18 12.52
N LEU A 929 -35.06 5.10 11.74
CA LEU A 929 -35.29 5.14 10.29
C LEU A 929 -36.77 5.35 9.92
N GLU A 930 -37.69 5.14 10.87
CA GLU A 930 -39.12 5.40 10.71
C GLU A 930 -39.51 6.87 10.86
N GLN A 931 -38.60 7.73 11.31
CA GLN A 931 -38.87 9.15 11.53
C GLN A 931 -38.63 9.94 10.24
N PRO A 932 -39.41 11.00 9.95
CA PRO A 932 -39.13 11.85 8.81
C PRO A 932 -37.79 12.59 9.05
N PHE A 933 -37.04 12.89 7.98
CA PHE A 933 -35.83 13.70 8.07
C PHE A 933 -35.68 14.56 6.82
N GLY A 934 -34.86 15.59 6.92
CA GLY A 934 -34.67 16.55 5.82
C GLY A 934 -33.74 16.02 4.75
N ASP A 935 -33.82 16.63 3.57
CA ASP A 935 -32.87 16.36 2.49
C ASP A 935 -31.42 16.60 2.94
N GLY A 936 -30.51 15.73 2.52
CA GLY A 936 -29.09 15.83 2.86
C GLY A 936 -28.78 15.58 4.35
N ALA A 937 -29.69 14.93 5.08
CA ALA A 937 -29.45 14.40 6.42
C ALA A 937 -28.11 13.66 6.46
N ASN A 938 -27.25 14.04 7.41
CA ASN A 938 -25.90 13.54 7.53
C ASN A 938 -25.62 13.15 8.97
N VAL A 939 -25.27 11.89 9.18
CA VAL A 939 -24.74 11.40 10.45
C VAL A 939 -23.24 11.22 10.28
N ALA A 940 -22.46 11.93 11.09
CA ALA A 940 -21.00 11.94 10.99
C ALA A 940 -20.33 11.58 12.30
N PHE A 941 -19.23 10.84 12.21
CA PHE A 941 -18.35 10.53 13.33
C PHE A 941 -16.90 10.48 12.86
N THR A 942 -15.96 10.66 13.78
CA THR A 942 -14.52 10.55 13.48
C THR A 942 -13.94 9.34 14.19
N VAL A 943 -13.00 8.65 13.56
CA VAL A 943 -12.25 7.53 14.15
C VAL A 943 -10.86 8.04 14.54
N ARG A 944 -10.47 7.81 15.79
CA ARG A 944 -9.13 8.08 16.30
C ARG A 944 -8.45 6.77 16.68
N GLY A 945 -7.14 6.67 16.47
CA GLY A 945 -6.42 5.40 16.53
C GLY A 945 -6.63 4.58 15.25
N GLY A 946 -6.05 3.39 15.18
CA GLY A 946 -6.04 2.56 13.97
C GLY A 946 -4.65 2.19 13.48
N PHE A 947 -4.57 1.72 12.23
CA PHE A 947 -3.33 1.63 11.47
C PHE A 947 -2.72 3.01 11.32
N SER A 948 -1.48 3.12 11.79
CA SER A 948 -0.54 4.15 11.40
C SER A 948 0.69 3.39 10.93
N PRO A 949 1.16 3.60 9.69
CA PRO A 949 2.48 3.11 9.34
C PRO A 949 3.50 3.78 10.27
N ASP A 950 4.57 3.07 10.58
CA ASP A 950 5.71 3.67 11.26
C ASP A 950 6.41 4.59 10.26
N ALA A 951 6.03 5.87 10.28
CA ALA A 951 6.75 6.89 9.54
C ALA A 951 8.17 6.99 10.13
N VAL A 952 9.18 6.89 9.27
CA VAL A 952 10.60 7.13 9.64
C VAL A 952 10.84 8.62 10.02
N ILE A 953 9.82 9.46 9.87
CA ILE A 953 9.97 10.90 9.68
C ILE A 953 9.03 11.69 10.62
N VAL A 954 9.56 12.19 11.75
CA VAL A 954 9.00 13.35 12.47
C VAL A 954 10.14 14.12 13.17
N GLY A 955 10.57 15.26 12.61
CA GLY A 955 11.56 16.16 13.21
C GLY A 955 12.07 17.24 12.24
N SER A 956 12.00 18.52 12.62
CA SER A 956 12.17 19.74 11.79
C SER A 956 13.51 19.99 11.08
N THR A 957 14.37 18.99 10.93
CA THR A 957 15.59 19.01 10.12
C THR A 957 15.61 17.69 9.36
N PHE A 958 14.96 17.67 8.20
CA PHE A 958 14.61 16.45 7.47
C PHE A 958 15.51 16.23 6.25
N PRO A 959 16.01 15.00 6.02
CA PRO A 959 16.25 14.53 4.67
C PRO A 959 14.93 14.17 3.99
N GLU A 960 14.64 14.76 2.83
CA GLU A 960 13.51 14.39 1.95
C GLU A 960 13.81 13.04 1.29
N ILE A 961 13.00 12.00 1.57
CA ILE A 961 13.12 10.72 0.84
C ILE A 961 12.49 10.90 -0.52
N ALA A 962 13.29 10.74 -1.58
CA ALA A 962 12.82 11.00 -2.93
C ALA A 962 12.64 9.71 -3.75
N VAL A 963 13.63 8.82 -3.78
CA VAL A 963 13.59 7.58 -4.58
C VAL A 963 14.27 6.43 -3.79
N PRO A 964 13.54 5.78 -2.86
CA PRO A 964 14.07 4.65 -2.10
C PRO A 964 14.36 3.46 -3.04
N THR A 965 15.55 2.85 -2.94
CA THR A 965 16.00 1.80 -3.90
C THR A 965 16.35 0.47 -3.26
N ARG A 966 16.85 0.46 -2.02
CA ARG A 966 17.25 -0.77 -1.32
C ARG A 966 17.10 -0.68 0.19
N LEU A 967 16.71 -1.79 0.82
CA LEU A 967 16.62 -1.94 2.28
C LEU A 967 17.46 -3.14 2.75
N LEU A 968 18.29 -2.95 3.77
CA LEU A 968 19.31 -3.92 4.19
C LEU A 968 19.42 -4.03 5.71
N ARG A 969 19.57 -5.24 6.24
CA ARG A 969 19.98 -5.47 7.64
C ARG A 969 21.49 -5.23 7.76
N GLY A 970 21.90 -4.41 8.72
CA GLY A 970 23.31 -4.18 9.01
C GLY A 970 23.93 -5.18 10.00
N PRO A 971 25.27 -5.27 10.05
CA PRO A 971 26.00 -6.18 10.93
C PRO A 971 26.00 -5.74 12.41
N GLY A 972 25.79 -4.44 12.67
CA GLY A 972 25.81 -3.88 14.02
C GLY A 972 24.49 -4.00 14.77
N LEU A 973 24.58 -4.10 16.10
CA LEU A 973 23.43 -4.01 17.01
C LEU A 973 23.27 -2.60 17.57
N VAL A 974 22.02 -2.23 17.84
CA VAL A 974 21.64 -1.04 18.58
C VAL A 974 22.15 -1.17 20.02
N PRO A 975 22.92 -0.20 20.54
CA PRO A 975 23.38 -0.21 21.92
C PRO A 975 22.21 -0.25 22.93
N ALA A 976 22.40 -1.02 24.00
CA ALA A 976 21.51 -1.04 25.16
C ALA A 976 21.33 0.40 25.71
N ALA A 977 20.10 0.75 26.12
CA ALA A 977 19.86 2.05 26.75
C ALA A 977 20.55 2.11 28.13
N ARG A 978 20.81 3.30 28.65
CA ARG A 978 21.51 3.51 29.94
C ARG A 978 20.87 2.78 31.14
N ASN A 979 19.58 2.43 31.02
CA ASN A 979 18.78 1.75 32.05
C ASN A 979 18.43 0.30 31.67
N ASP A 980 18.91 -0.18 30.52
CA ASP A 980 18.63 -1.53 30.03
C ASP A 980 19.71 -2.46 30.59
N THR A 981 19.36 -3.23 31.62
CA THR A 981 20.28 -4.13 32.34
C THR A 981 20.40 -5.51 31.68
N GLY A 982 19.65 -5.75 30.60
CA GLY A 982 19.64 -7.02 29.87
C GLY A 982 20.37 -6.97 28.53
N THR A 983 20.68 -8.15 27.97
CA THR A 983 21.31 -8.35 26.67
C THR A 983 20.30 -8.19 25.51
N ALA A 984 19.61 -7.05 25.45
CA ALA A 984 18.65 -6.81 24.37
C ALA A 984 19.36 -6.71 23.01
N VAL A 985 18.89 -7.44 22.00
CA VAL A 985 19.51 -7.50 20.66
C VAL A 985 18.53 -6.95 19.62
N TYR A 986 18.85 -5.77 19.09
CA TYR A 986 18.14 -5.13 17.96
C TYR A 986 19.18 -4.77 16.88
N PRO A 987 19.02 -5.11 15.59
CA PRO A 987 19.98 -4.72 14.56
C PRO A 987 19.67 -3.34 13.97
N TYR A 988 20.67 -2.66 13.41
CA TYR A 988 20.40 -1.52 12.52
C TYR A 988 19.90 -2.00 11.16
N VAL A 989 18.99 -1.22 10.57
CA VAL A 989 18.56 -1.39 9.18
C VAL A 989 18.94 -0.14 8.40
N TYR A 990 19.31 -0.30 7.14
CA TYR A 990 19.80 0.77 6.28
C TYR A 990 18.94 0.86 5.03
N MET A 991 18.57 2.09 4.66
CA MET A 991 17.86 2.41 3.44
C MET A 991 18.77 3.20 2.51
N VAL A 992 18.80 2.79 1.24
CA VAL A 992 19.47 3.52 0.16
C VAL A 992 18.40 4.35 -0.55
N ASP A 993 18.65 5.65 -0.68
CA ASP A 993 17.79 6.58 -1.41
C ASP A 993 18.61 7.26 -2.52
N SER A 994 18.15 7.06 -3.75
CA SER A 994 18.82 7.54 -4.96
C SER A 994 18.37 8.94 -5.38
N GLY A 995 17.35 9.48 -4.73
CA GLY A 995 16.70 10.71 -5.16
C GLY A 995 17.45 11.98 -4.75
N ARG A 996 16.96 13.11 -5.25
CA ARG A 996 17.55 14.43 -4.99
C ARG A 996 16.97 15.00 -3.69
N VAL A 997 17.82 15.16 -2.68
CA VAL A 997 17.44 15.55 -1.30
C VAL A 997 17.59 17.08 -1.09
N GLY A 998 17.97 17.83 -2.13
CA GLY A 998 18.13 19.28 -2.10
C GLY A 998 18.82 19.85 -3.34
N SER A 999 19.20 21.13 -3.29
CA SER A 999 19.86 21.80 -4.44
C SER A 999 21.21 21.16 -4.82
N ASN A 1000 21.93 20.57 -3.85
CA ASN A 1000 23.30 20.05 -4.02
C ASN A 1000 23.53 18.60 -3.56
N GLN A 1001 22.51 17.83 -3.17
CA GLN A 1001 22.65 16.41 -2.77
C GLN A 1001 21.82 15.51 -3.68
N ARG A 1002 22.43 14.46 -4.27
CA ARG A 1002 21.82 13.54 -5.26
C ARG A 1002 21.72 12.08 -4.78
N GLY A 1003 21.61 11.89 -3.46
CA GLY A 1003 21.41 10.57 -2.85
C GLY A 1003 21.88 10.52 -1.41
N GLN A 1004 21.39 9.54 -0.65
CA GLN A 1004 21.68 9.38 0.77
C GLN A 1004 21.54 7.93 1.26
N ILE A 1005 22.12 7.66 2.43
CA ILE A 1005 21.96 6.40 3.16
C ILE A 1005 21.38 6.71 4.54
N LEU A 1006 20.20 6.15 4.83
CA LEU A 1006 19.51 6.35 6.09
C LEU A 1006 19.69 5.13 6.98
N ARG A 1007 20.17 5.34 8.21
CA ARG A 1007 20.22 4.30 9.26
C ARG A 1007 18.98 4.38 10.15
N ILE A 1008 18.32 3.25 10.32
CA ILE A 1008 17.07 3.07 11.07
C ILE A 1008 17.36 2.29 12.36
N ASP A 1009 16.95 2.85 13.52
CA ASP A 1009 17.01 2.20 14.84
C ASP A 1009 15.77 1.31 15.04
N THR A 1010 15.92 -0.01 14.86
CA THR A 1010 14.80 -0.97 14.95
C THR A 1010 14.23 -1.15 16.36
N ARG A 1011 14.95 -0.75 17.42
CA ARG A 1011 14.39 -0.71 18.78
C ARG A 1011 13.22 0.28 18.86
N ARG A 1012 13.25 1.33 18.03
CA ARG A 1012 12.25 2.41 18.00
C ARG A 1012 11.18 2.21 16.93
N ALA A 1013 11.32 1.20 16.06
CA ALA A 1013 10.38 0.84 14.98
C ALA A 1013 9.09 0.17 15.53
N GLY A 1014 8.47 0.82 16.51
CA GLY A 1014 7.32 0.34 17.28
C GLY A 1014 7.01 1.24 18.49
N PHE A 1015 7.84 2.24 18.77
CA PHE A 1015 7.63 3.25 19.79
C PHE A 1015 7.64 4.64 19.16
N ASP A 1016 6.45 5.24 19.00
CA ASP A 1016 6.29 6.68 18.76
C ASP A 1016 7.08 7.23 17.55
N THR A 1017 6.38 7.37 16.42
CA THR A 1017 6.89 7.98 15.19
C THR A 1017 7.56 9.35 15.41
N ALA A 1018 7.29 10.03 16.53
CA ALA A 1018 7.94 11.29 16.90
C ALA A 1018 9.44 11.19 17.23
N ARG A 1019 10.02 10.00 17.47
CA ARG A 1019 11.42 9.86 17.98
C ARG A 1019 12.29 8.82 17.30
N SER A 1020 11.84 8.13 16.24
CA SER A 1020 12.74 7.32 15.38
C SER A 1020 13.72 8.18 14.57
N SER A 1021 13.50 9.50 14.56
CA SER A 1021 14.07 10.54 13.68
C SER A 1021 15.50 11.00 13.96
N ASN A 1022 16.34 10.24 14.66
CA ASN A 1022 17.78 10.51 14.57
C ASN A 1022 18.32 9.87 13.29
N SER A 1023 17.90 10.41 12.14
CA SER A 1023 18.50 10.12 10.85
C SER A 1023 20.01 10.33 10.96
N PHE A 1024 20.77 9.33 10.52
CA PHE A 1024 22.18 9.54 10.29
C PHE A 1024 22.32 10.23 8.95
N GLU A 1025 22.52 11.54 8.96
CA GLU A 1025 23.03 12.26 7.80
C GLU A 1025 24.54 11.96 7.73
N VAL A 1026 24.98 11.26 6.69
CA VAL A 1026 26.42 11.13 6.44
C VAL A 1026 26.87 12.50 5.90
N GLN A 1027 27.32 13.41 6.77
CA GLN A 1027 27.92 14.69 6.37
C GLN A 1027 29.36 14.58 5.91
#